data_AF-A0A8J1TC92-F1
#
_entry.id   AF-A0A8J1TC92-F1
#
_cell.length_a   1.000
_cell.length_b   1.000
_cell.length_c   1.000
_cell.angle_alpha   90.00
_cell.angle_beta   90.00
_cell.angle_gamma   90.00
#
_symmetry.space_group_name_H-M   'P 1'
#
loop_
_entity.id
_entity.type
_entity.pdbx_description
1 polymer ?
#
loop_
_entity_poly.entity_id
_entity_poly.type
_entity_poly.pdbx_seq_one_letter_code
_entity_poly.pdbx_strand_id
1 'polypeptide(L)'
;MFTTFRRAIMKPRRVAVVILLLGIATILILNFFRITRVPNEYQIREDRQKEYPITNKRPGDIQLERSEKTTDVRKTTARMERVVEKKVEIALVCLTCTLNIRKDIKDIPFFQNFMSSLCKTASTGYAYTIYLPKQEGTVDKVIKDILDSDFKSCSKKFDIQIRIIPDIDFKTNPGKGLNDIMYIAYLSGASYIYKMTDNANSSFSTNKWTEMYTSELGNRKYNNIGIIFDCKQETFRKCQCSYFIHKTHMDIFGSVFPPDIMGSDVDHWINYLYSENFTSYIPVTSVASCPERDIKGQDLITSLVIKYKPLLEHFISSLRTTQTKRKDWVISMSLWGNSHRYTYGAIRNAQLARVNFPEWTLRMYIEKRDILQNKHSKVPGDILTKLVELGVELYNVDTNRVTLGPMIWRFMVADDMTVDRFIVRDSDSRLTERDAATIHEWLQTDKPFHCIRDHPSHGNYPLNGGLFGGQPRDILKIFNEPWSKLSSRYGSNYLEDMNFLNRVVWPKAKNYFYCHDSVSCKKWPSSYPFPVARNGKEHVGGVYDQYNIPRQGDLDILNLDALPAECTKVTSTQAPETTIAPSTLKTSRPVVIWSNDFHISPIHDLKNFLQPMGVTFIDKSLSGHCHLTNTCANGLKVLDKGNGINLDRPSIYTEFFKAYKDDPEMEKVDAFVCYHPSSMCEIFMPFNKSIIVVPSTRYEMGRHSKERWEAWNVNLKRISDQPQNTIGANNQYDLEYVRYFTGITPTLLPSFCGYVEDKYNPTRPGFLLSPIHKAGFQNIFLGGFNKAKEELHSNVSLTPLRELYGHYKYSDLASHQGIVHVPYQVSVMSLFEQYRMNIPLFYPSLDLLASWQLTDNVLNERTWSSVFGSIPDKSVIPGVLDNVPDPNNDKNLEAIKYWLKFSDFYQWPHIVYFDSYKNLIEKLKSTDLRKVSDGMRKYNEKVKTDLTDRWQSILQKTRKFSKHYN
;
A
#
# COMPACT_ATOMS: atom_id res chain seq x y z
N MET A 1 -17.11 -77.13 -18.44
CA MET A 1 -17.71 -77.05 -17.09
C MET A 1 -17.72 -75.57 -16.71
N PHE A 2 -18.82 -74.88 -16.39
CA PHE A 2 -20.25 -75.15 -16.58
C PHE A 2 -20.88 -73.96 -17.35
N THR A 3 -22.11 -74.14 -17.83
CA THR A 3 -22.83 -73.32 -18.85
C THR A 3 -23.40 -71.96 -18.37
N THR A 4 -23.99 -71.03 -19.16
CA THR A 4 -23.92 -70.54 -20.58
C THR A 4 -25.08 -69.52 -20.82
N PHE A 5 -24.83 -68.29 -21.34
CA PHE A 5 -25.80 -67.34 -22.00
C PHE A 5 -27.08 -66.89 -21.22
N ARG A 6 -27.88 -65.87 -21.59
CA ARG A 6 -28.09 -64.99 -22.79
C ARG A 6 -28.18 -63.50 -22.37
N ARG A 7 -27.61 -62.51 -23.10
CA ARG A 7 -28.23 -61.65 -24.15
C ARG A 7 -29.70 -61.22 -23.87
N ALA A 8 -30.11 -59.94 -23.82
CA ALA A 8 -29.96 -58.81 -24.75
C ALA A 8 -30.85 -58.91 -26.02
N ILE A 9 -31.55 -57.86 -26.52
CA ILE A 9 -31.80 -56.45 -26.12
C ILE A 9 -33.11 -55.99 -26.84
N MET A 10 -33.98 -55.11 -26.27
CA MET A 10 -34.66 -53.95 -26.93
C MET A 10 -35.83 -53.29 -26.14
N LYS A 11 -35.96 -51.97 -26.35
CA LYS A 11 -36.83 -50.90 -25.78
C LYS A 11 -38.08 -50.66 -26.68
N PRO A 12 -39.00 -49.66 -26.46
CA PRO A 12 -39.32 -48.81 -25.28
C PRO A 12 -40.83 -48.47 -25.04
N ARG A 13 -41.08 -47.61 -24.04
CA ARG A 13 -42.02 -46.43 -24.00
C ARG A 13 -43.46 -46.57 -23.45
N ARG A 14 -43.76 -45.63 -22.50
CA ARG A 14 -45.07 -45.19 -21.96
C ARG A 14 -45.81 -46.31 -21.17
N VAL A 15 -46.19 -46.16 -19.89
CA VAL A 15 -46.50 -44.98 -19.05
C VAL A 15 -46.02 -45.22 -17.59
N ALA A 16 -45.06 -44.44 -17.07
CA ALA A 16 -44.65 -44.50 -15.65
C ALA A 16 -43.79 -43.29 -15.22
N VAL A 17 -44.32 -42.05 -15.29
CA VAL A 17 -43.59 -40.83 -14.85
C VAL A 17 -44.41 -39.90 -13.94
N VAL A 18 -45.73 -40.09 -13.83
CA VAL A 18 -46.63 -39.14 -13.13
C VAL A 18 -46.67 -39.32 -11.60
N ILE A 19 -46.22 -40.46 -11.05
CA ILE A 19 -46.32 -40.76 -9.61
C ILE A 19 -44.96 -40.66 -8.87
N LEU A 20 -43.82 -40.62 -9.59
CA LEU A 20 -42.49 -40.49 -8.97
C LEU A 20 -41.94 -39.05 -8.91
N LEU A 21 -42.66 -38.06 -9.46
CA LEU A 21 -42.24 -36.65 -9.45
C LEU A 21 -42.93 -35.77 -8.39
N LEU A 22 -43.92 -36.31 -7.64
CA LEU A 22 -44.58 -35.60 -6.55
C LEU A 22 -44.08 -36.01 -5.14
N GLY A 23 -43.26 -37.07 -5.04
CA GLY A 23 -42.69 -37.54 -3.77
C GLY A 23 -41.34 -36.92 -3.37
N ILE A 24 -40.61 -36.31 -4.32
CA ILE A 24 -39.24 -35.81 -4.10
C ILE A 24 -39.20 -34.28 -3.88
N ALA A 25 -40.22 -33.55 -4.34
CA ALA A 25 -40.31 -32.09 -4.13
C ALA A 25 -40.54 -31.70 -2.65
N THR A 26 -41.17 -32.55 -1.84
CA THR A 26 -41.53 -32.25 -0.45
C THR A 26 -40.40 -32.51 0.55
N ILE A 27 -39.42 -33.35 0.20
CA ILE A 27 -38.28 -33.70 1.08
C ILE A 27 -37.09 -32.74 0.90
N LEU A 28 -36.99 -32.04 -0.24
CA LEU A 28 -35.97 -31.01 -0.47
C LEU A 28 -36.34 -29.63 0.11
N ILE A 29 -37.61 -29.37 0.42
CA ILE A 29 -38.06 -28.10 1.03
C ILE A 29 -37.95 -28.10 2.57
N LEU A 30 -37.96 -29.27 3.22
CA LEU A 30 -37.86 -29.38 4.69
C LEU A 30 -36.42 -29.49 5.24
N ASN A 31 -35.42 -29.78 4.40
CA ASN A 31 -34.01 -29.79 4.81
C ASN A 31 -33.28 -28.44 4.64
N PHE A 32 -33.95 -27.40 4.10
CA PHE A 32 -33.37 -26.05 4.00
C PHE A 32 -33.69 -25.14 5.21
N PHE A 33 -34.48 -25.63 6.18
CA PHE A 33 -34.90 -24.88 7.38
C PHE A 33 -34.33 -25.43 8.71
N ARG A 34 -33.27 -26.26 8.65
CA ARG A 34 -32.50 -26.70 9.83
C ARG A 34 -30.98 -26.64 9.56
N ILE A 35 -30.39 -25.45 9.64
CA ILE A 35 -29.03 -25.13 10.17
C ILE A 35 -28.97 -23.59 10.36
N THR A 36 -29.69 -23.09 11.37
CA THR A 36 -29.41 -21.80 12.03
C THR A 36 -30.03 -21.82 13.43
N ARG A 37 -29.34 -22.47 14.39
CA ARG A 37 -29.57 -22.25 15.82
C ARG A 37 -28.28 -21.68 16.41
N VAL A 38 -28.23 -20.36 16.52
CA VAL A 38 -27.30 -19.67 17.42
C VAL A 38 -27.86 -19.81 18.84
N PRO A 39 -27.09 -20.25 19.85
CA PRO A 39 -27.57 -20.29 21.22
C PRO A 39 -27.73 -18.88 21.80
N ASN A 40 -28.80 -18.66 22.57
CA ASN A 40 -29.05 -17.41 23.28
C ASN A 40 -28.14 -17.23 24.50
N GLU A 41 -27.74 -15.98 24.70
CA GLU A 41 -27.74 -15.25 26.00
C GLU A 41 -27.06 -15.90 27.21
N TYR A 42 -25.88 -15.37 27.55
CA TYR A 42 -25.47 -15.26 28.95
C TYR A 42 -26.29 -14.15 29.63
N GLN A 43 -27.18 -14.54 30.54
CA GLN A 43 -27.82 -13.61 31.47
C GLN A 43 -26.77 -13.05 32.45
N ILE A 44 -26.65 -11.72 32.53
CA ILE A 44 -26.11 -11.05 33.71
C ILE A 44 -27.23 -10.17 34.29
N ARG A 45 -27.40 -10.23 35.60
CA ARG A 45 -28.55 -9.71 36.33
C ARG A 45 -28.62 -8.19 36.29
N GLU A 46 -29.81 -7.66 36.05
CA GLU A 46 -30.15 -6.31 36.51
C GLU A 46 -30.13 -6.29 38.03
N ASP A 47 -29.26 -5.46 38.63
CA ASP A 47 -29.36 -5.10 40.04
C ASP A 47 -29.66 -3.62 40.19
N ARG A 48 -30.65 -3.34 41.04
CA ARG A 48 -31.36 -2.07 41.11
C ARG A 48 -30.50 -0.96 41.71
N GLN A 49 -30.36 0.18 41.02
CA GLN A 49 -30.06 1.45 41.68
C GLN A 49 -31.31 2.32 41.81
N LYS A 50 -31.44 2.93 42.99
CA LYS A 50 -32.66 3.55 43.51
C LYS A 50 -32.85 4.95 42.95
N GLU A 51 -34.10 5.32 42.74
CA GLU A 51 -34.52 6.71 42.55
C GLU A 51 -34.19 7.56 43.79
N TYR A 52 -33.86 8.83 43.54
CA TYR A 52 -34.08 9.92 44.50
C TYR A 52 -34.85 11.04 43.77
N PRO A 53 -35.81 11.71 44.43
CA PRO A 53 -36.84 12.47 43.73
C PRO A 53 -36.38 13.88 43.36
N ILE A 54 -36.72 14.32 42.15
CA ILE A 54 -36.78 15.74 41.80
C ILE A 54 -38.23 16.08 41.49
N THR A 55 -38.71 17.15 42.12
CA THR A 55 -40.13 17.47 42.27
C THR A 55 -40.75 18.15 41.05
N ASN A 56 -42.05 17.91 40.88
CA ASN A 56 -42.90 18.52 39.86
C ASN A 56 -42.74 20.05 39.75
N LYS A 57 -42.64 20.55 38.50
CA LYS A 57 -43.30 21.79 38.07
C LYS A 57 -43.70 21.68 36.60
N ARG A 58 -44.94 22.12 36.28
CA ARG A 58 -45.56 22.03 34.96
C ARG A 58 -45.15 23.18 34.04
N PRO A 59 -45.26 23.01 32.70
CA PRO A 59 -44.87 24.02 31.72
C PRO A 59 -45.92 25.15 31.60
N GLY A 60 -45.48 26.28 31.06
CA GLY A 60 -46.33 27.39 30.63
C GLY A 60 -45.72 28.13 29.44
N ASP A 61 -46.38 28.00 28.29
CA ASP A 61 -46.85 29.12 27.46
C ASP A 61 -45.87 30.19 26.96
N ILE A 62 -45.57 30.18 25.65
CA ILE A 62 -46.09 31.14 24.63
C ILE A 62 -45.22 31.29 23.36
N GLN A 63 -45.88 30.96 22.24
CA GLN A 63 -45.83 31.51 20.87
C GLN A 63 -44.58 31.49 19.97
N LEU A 64 -44.89 31.19 18.71
CA LEU A 64 -44.04 31.31 17.53
C LEU A 64 -43.87 32.76 17.09
N GLU A 65 -42.68 33.08 16.56
CA GLU A 65 -42.59 33.95 15.38
C GLU A 65 -41.65 33.33 14.33
N ARG A 66 -42.01 33.50 13.06
CA ARG A 66 -41.19 33.14 11.90
C ARG A 66 -40.22 34.27 11.60
N SER A 67 -38.95 33.95 11.41
CA SER A 67 -38.17 34.64 10.38
C SER A 67 -37.18 33.68 9.72
N GLU A 68 -37.19 33.67 8.38
CA GLU A 68 -36.19 33.01 7.57
C GLU A 68 -34.93 33.87 7.57
N LYS A 69 -33.79 33.31 7.97
CA LYS A 69 -32.46 33.84 7.67
C LYS A 69 -31.44 32.69 7.74
N THR A 70 -30.75 32.46 6.63
CA THR A 70 -29.60 31.57 6.54
C THR A 70 -28.44 32.17 7.34
N THR A 71 -28.21 31.68 8.56
CA THR A 71 -27.14 32.18 9.42
C THR A 71 -25.80 31.55 9.04
N ASP A 72 -24.87 32.40 8.60
CA ASP A 72 -23.45 32.07 8.39
C ASP A 72 -22.85 31.43 9.66
N VAL A 73 -22.35 30.19 9.52
CA VAL A 73 -21.86 29.34 10.63
C VAL A 73 -20.55 29.87 11.23
N ARG A 74 -19.91 30.88 10.65
CA ARG A 74 -18.61 31.41 11.10
C ARG A 74 -18.62 32.26 12.39
N LYS A 75 -19.76 32.49 13.06
CA LYS A 75 -19.83 33.42 14.22
C LYS A 75 -20.34 32.86 15.54
N THR A 76 -20.65 31.58 15.66
CA THR A 76 -21.24 31.02 16.90
C THR A 76 -20.22 30.45 17.91
N THR A 77 -18.92 30.48 17.60
CA THR A 77 -17.84 29.93 18.47
C THR A 77 -17.14 31.00 19.31
N ALA A 78 -17.87 32.04 19.74
CA ALA A 78 -17.29 33.21 20.40
C ALA A 78 -18.05 33.63 21.68
N ARG A 79 -18.34 32.69 22.59
CA ARG A 79 -18.62 33.01 24.00
C ARG A 79 -18.37 31.83 24.94
N MET A 80 -17.63 32.11 26.01
CA MET A 80 -17.32 31.21 27.15
C MET A 80 -16.36 30.03 26.88
N GLU A 81 -15.15 30.34 26.43
CA GLU A 81 -13.97 29.58 26.87
C GLU A 81 -13.06 30.48 27.71
N ARG A 82 -12.87 30.13 28.98
CA ARG A 82 -11.61 30.48 29.66
C ARG A 82 -10.57 29.57 29.02
N VAL A 83 -9.48 30.13 28.51
CA VAL A 83 -8.37 29.35 27.96
C VAL A 83 -7.71 28.58 29.12
N VAL A 84 -8.21 27.37 29.37
CA VAL A 84 -7.47 26.35 30.10
C VAL A 84 -6.50 25.78 29.07
N GLU A 85 -5.19 25.93 29.30
CA GLU A 85 -4.19 25.29 28.46
C GLU A 85 -4.41 23.77 28.50
N LYS A 86 -4.92 23.21 27.40
CA LYS A 86 -5.17 21.78 27.28
C LYS A 86 -3.82 21.07 27.20
N LYS A 87 -3.40 20.46 28.31
CA LYS A 87 -2.16 19.69 28.39
C LYS A 87 -2.12 18.59 27.33
N VAL A 88 -0.90 18.25 26.91
CA VAL A 88 -0.65 17.12 26.02
C VAL A 88 -0.89 15.82 26.81
N GLU A 89 -1.85 15.01 26.36
CA GLU A 89 -2.16 13.73 26.99
C GLU A 89 -1.23 12.60 26.50
N ILE A 90 -0.63 11.90 27.46
CA ILE A 90 0.24 10.73 27.29
C ILE A 90 -0.49 9.51 27.85
N ALA A 91 -0.80 8.55 26.98
CA ALA A 91 -1.32 7.25 27.40
C ALA A 91 -0.18 6.31 27.79
N LEU A 92 -0.23 5.76 29.00
CA LEU A 92 0.72 4.76 29.49
C LEU A 92 0.00 3.40 29.50
N VAL A 93 0.43 2.46 28.66
CA VAL A 93 -0.25 1.18 28.45
C VAL A 93 0.64 0.04 28.91
N CYS A 94 0.16 -0.73 29.90
CA CYS A 94 0.82 -1.94 30.38
C CYS A 94 -0.16 -3.12 30.48
N LEU A 95 0.23 -4.26 29.91
CA LEU A 95 -0.60 -5.47 29.82
C LEU A 95 -0.50 -6.37 31.04
N THR A 96 0.70 -6.53 31.58
CA THR A 96 1.03 -7.50 32.62
C THR A 96 1.15 -6.90 34.02
N CYS A 97 1.06 -5.57 34.14
CA CYS A 97 1.21 -4.85 35.41
C CYS A 97 0.14 -5.22 36.47
N THR A 98 -0.91 -5.95 36.08
CA THR A 98 -1.94 -6.52 36.94
C THR A 98 -1.87 -8.05 37.07
N LEU A 99 -0.84 -8.74 36.55
CA LEU A 99 -0.68 -10.18 36.79
C LEU A 99 -0.24 -10.45 38.25
N ASN A 100 -0.75 -11.55 38.83
CA ASN A 100 -0.52 -11.98 40.22
C ASN A 100 -1.13 -11.12 41.35
N ILE A 101 -2.41 -10.73 41.21
CA ILE A 101 -3.24 -10.04 42.23
C ILE A 101 -3.57 -10.92 43.47
N ARG A 102 -2.82 -12.00 43.72
CA ARG A 102 -2.87 -12.80 44.97
C ARG A 102 -1.92 -12.27 46.06
N LYS A 103 -1.15 -11.22 45.76
CA LYS A 103 -0.22 -10.55 46.69
C LYS A 103 -0.80 -9.22 47.19
N ASP A 104 -0.26 -8.68 48.28
CA ASP A 104 -0.55 -7.31 48.71
C ASP A 104 -0.14 -6.32 47.61
N ILE A 105 -0.86 -5.21 47.46
CA ILE A 105 -0.55 -4.14 46.50
C ILE A 105 0.90 -3.67 46.64
N LYS A 106 1.41 -3.60 47.88
CA LYS A 106 2.77 -3.17 48.19
C LYS A 106 3.84 -4.07 47.58
N ASP A 107 3.51 -5.31 47.22
CA ASP A 107 4.44 -6.31 46.67
C ASP A 107 4.36 -6.42 45.13
N ILE A 108 3.52 -5.60 44.47
CA ILE A 108 3.39 -5.57 43.01
C ILE A 108 4.46 -4.63 42.44
N PRO A 109 5.44 -5.11 41.64
CA PRO A 109 6.58 -4.30 41.22
C PRO A 109 6.23 -3.06 40.39
N PHE A 110 5.09 -3.07 39.67
CA PHE A 110 4.58 -1.89 38.96
C PHE A 110 4.32 -0.70 39.90
N PHE A 111 3.72 -0.96 41.08
CA PHE A 111 3.45 0.11 42.05
C PHE A 111 4.71 0.51 42.81
N GLN A 112 5.58 -0.46 43.18
CA GLN A 112 6.87 -0.17 43.83
C GLN A 112 7.82 0.66 42.94
N ASN A 113 8.03 0.22 41.69
CA ASN A 113 9.12 0.70 40.84
C ASN A 113 8.64 1.71 39.81
N PHE A 114 7.65 1.34 38.97
CA PHE A 114 7.19 2.19 37.89
C PHE A 114 6.44 3.42 38.41
N MET A 115 5.42 3.25 39.25
CA MET A 115 4.66 4.40 39.77
C MET A 115 5.53 5.34 40.60
N SER A 116 6.36 4.81 41.50
CA SER A 116 7.30 5.62 42.30
C SER A 116 8.27 6.42 41.43
N SER A 117 8.79 5.84 40.33
CA SER A 117 9.70 6.52 39.41
C SER A 117 9.00 7.51 38.47
N LEU A 118 7.82 7.19 37.96
CA LEU A 118 6.99 8.12 37.20
C LEU A 118 6.69 9.38 38.04
N CYS A 119 6.30 9.21 39.31
CA CYS A 119 6.02 10.31 40.22
C CYS A 119 7.25 11.15 40.63
N LYS A 120 8.47 10.70 40.29
CA LYS A 120 9.72 11.47 40.44
C LYS A 120 10.14 12.16 39.14
N THR A 121 9.84 11.56 37.99
CA THR A 121 10.40 11.93 36.67
C THR A 121 9.41 12.59 35.71
N ALA A 122 8.11 12.48 35.96
CA ALA A 122 7.04 13.11 35.18
C ALA A 122 7.12 14.64 35.20
N SER A 123 6.50 15.25 34.19
CA SER A 123 6.60 16.69 33.91
C SER A 123 5.23 17.36 34.00
N THR A 124 5.16 18.52 34.65
CA THR A 124 3.89 19.18 35.01
C THR A 124 3.08 19.71 33.83
N GLY A 125 3.70 19.93 32.68
CA GLY A 125 3.06 20.38 31.43
C GLY A 125 2.24 19.32 30.69
N TYR A 126 2.27 18.06 31.15
CA TYR A 126 1.57 16.94 30.52
C TYR A 126 0.46 16.39 31.42
N ALA A 127 -0.49 15.70 30.80
CA ALA A 127 -1.47 14.85 31.47
C ALA A 127 -1.14 13.39 31.15
N TYR A 128 -1.18 12.50 32.14
CA TYR A 128 -0.82 11.10 31.98
C TYR A 128 -2.00 10.21 32.34
N THR A 129 -2.48 9.41 31.39
CA THR A 129 -3.56 8.43 31.64
C THR A 129 -2.99 7.03 31.54
N ILE A 130 -2.98 6.32 32.66
CA ILE A 130 -2.52 4.93 32.77
C ILE A 130 -3.70 4.01 32.48
N TYR A 131 -3.59 3.18 31.45
CA TYR A 131 -4.62 2.22 31.06
C TYR A 131 -4.25 0.80 31.50
N LEU A 132 -5.10 0.19 32.31
CA LEU A 132 -4.91 -1.15 32.87
C LEU A 132 -6.11 -2.07 32.54
N PRO A 133 -5.90 -3.32 32.08
CA PRO A 133 -6.98 -4.27 31.88
C PRO A 133 -7.51 -4.81 33.22
N LYS A 134 -8.84 -4.92 33.37
CA LYS A 134 -9.47 -5.63 34.49
C LYS A 134 -9.30 -7.14 34.29
N GLN A 135 -8.66 -7.83 35.25
CA GLN A 135 -8.51 -9.29 35.20
C GLN A 135 -9.57 -10.01 36.03
N GLU A 136 -9.93 -11.21 35.61
CA GLU A 136 -10.81 -12.11 36.36
C GLU A 136 -10.16 -12.51 37.70
N GLY A 137 -10.82 -12.22 38.81
CA GLY A 137 -10.24 -12.35 40.16
C GLY A 137 -9.53 -11.09 40.68
N THR A 138 -9.54 -9.98 39.94
CA THR A 138 -9.18 -8.66 40.51
C THR A 138 -10.21 -8.29 41.57
N VAL A 139 -9.81 -8.27 42.84
CA VAL A 139 -10.69 -7.80 43.92
C VAL A 139 -10.82 -6.28 43.80
N ASP A 140 -12.04 -5.75 43.64
CA ASP A 140 -12.27 -4.29 43.51
C ASP A 140 -11.72 -3.50 44.72
N LYS A 141 -11.50 -4.17 45.86
CA LYS A 141 -10.78 -3.66 47.03
C LYS A 141 -9.32 -3.27 46.71
N VAL A 142 -8.57 -4.10 45.98
CA VAL A 142 -7.16 -3.81 45.60
C VAL A 142 -7.10 -2.60 44.66
N ILE A 143 -8.08 -2.46 43.75
CA ILE A 143 -8.23 -1.27 42.91
C ILE A 143 -8.47 -0.01 43.75
N LYS A 144 -9.28 -0.10 44.81
CA LYS A 144 -9.51 1.01 45.72
C LYS A 144 -8.25 1.37 46.53
N ASP A 145 -7.56 0.35 47.04
CA ASP A 145 -6.29 0.53 47.78
C ASP A 145 -5.18 1.13 46.89
N ILE A 146 -5.17 0.82 45.57
CA ILE A 146 -4.31 1.48 44.57
C ILE A 146 -4.55 3.00 44.54
N LEU A 147 -5.82 3.41 44.47
CA LEU A 147 -6.20 4.82 44.37
C LEU A 147 -5.95 5.61 45.67
N ASP A 148 -5.93 4.94 46.82
CA ASP A 148 -5.69 5.58 48.13
C ASP A 148 -4.20 5.64 48.57
N SER A 149 -3.28 5.05 47.80
CA SER A 149 -1.83 4.95 48.08
C SER A 149 -0.97 6.15 47.60
N ASP A 150 0.34 5.94 47.35
CA ASP A 150 1.30 6.95 46.83
C ASP A 150 0.78 7.73 45.60
N PHE A 151 -0.09 7.09 44.81
CA PHE A 151 -0.82 7.73 43.71
C PHE A 151 -1.54 9.03 44.14
N LYS A 152 -2.08 9.09 45.37
CA LYS A 152 -2.78 10.25 45.95
C LYS A 152 -1.85 11.40 46.34
N SER A 153 -0.56 11.12 46.53
CA SER A 153 0.49 12.14 46.67
C SER A 153 0.92 12.65 45.29
N CYS A 154 1.10 11.72 44.36
CA CYS A 154 1.53 11.98 42.99
C CYS A 154 0.52 12.81 42.18
N SER A 155 -0.76 12.45 42.23
CA SER A 155 -1.88 13.15 41.55
C SER A 155 -2.18 14.56 42.12
N LYS A 156 -1.62 14.93 43.27
CA LYS A 156 -1.63 16.32 43.75
C LYS A 156 -0.57 17.20 43.07
N LYS A 157 0.51 16.59 42.57
CA LYS A 157 1.65 17.29 41.95
C LYS A 157 1.59 17.26 40.42
N PHE A 158 1.03 16.19 39.85
CA PHE A 158 0.94 15.95 38.42
C PHE A 158 -0.48 15.57 38.02
N ASP A 159 -0.87 15.89 36.79
CA ASP A 159 -2.15 15.46 36.23
C ASP A 159 -2.01 14.01 35.76
N ILE A 160 -2.29 13.06 36.66
CA ILE A 160 -2.18 11.62 36.40
C ILE A 160 -3.48 10.94 36.80
N GLN A 161 -4.00 10.10 35.91
CA GLN A 161 -5.24 9.35 36.08
C GLN A 161 -4.99 7.86 35.79
N ILE A 162 -5.72 6.97 36.47
CA ILE A 162 -5.72 5.54 36.19
C ILE A 162 -7.11 5.18 35.63
N ARG A 163 -7.15 4.54 34.47
CA ARG A 163 -8.36 4.01 33.85
C ARG A 163 -8.27 2.50 33.76
N ILE A 164 -9.22 1.82 34.38
CA ILE A 164 -9.34 0.37 34.36
C ILE A 164 -10.37 0.01 33.30
N ILE A 165 -9.96 -0.79 32.32
CA ILE A 165 -10.80 -1.17 31.19
C ILE A 165 -11.38 -2.57 31.46
N PRO A 166 -12.72 -2.70 31.58
CA PRO A 166 -13.37 -4.00 31.76
C PRO A 166 -13.38 -4.81 30.47
N ASP A 167 -13.68 -6.10 30.59
CA ASP A 167 -14.12 -6.99 29.52
C ASP A 167 -13.19 -7.13 28.30
N ILE A 168 -11.87 -6.98 28.53
CA ILE A 168 -10.84 -7.26 27.51
C ILE A 168 -10.46 -8.73 27.50
N ASP A 169 -10.67 -9.39 26.36
CA ASP A 169 -10.20 -10.75 26.10
C ASP A 169 -8.69 -10.79 25.81
N PHE A 170 -7.90 -10.62 26.87
CA PHE A 170 -6.44 -10.75 26.83
C PHE A 170 -5.98 -12.22 26.90
N LYS A 171 -6.77 -13.10 27.53
CA LYS A 171 -6.39 -14.50 27.78
C LYS A 171 -6.29 -15.31 26.48
N THR A 172 -7.19 -15.08 25.53
CA THR A 172 -7.17 -15.83 24.25
C THR A 172 -6.45 -15.07 23.13
N ASN A 173 -6.43 -13.73 23.19
CA ASN A 173 -5.87 -12.89 22.14
C ASN A 173 -5.20 -11.61 22.70
N PRO A 174 -3.94 -11.70 23.16
CA PRO A 174 -3.24 -10.58 23.78
C PRO A 174 -3.01 -9.40 22.83
N GLY A 175 -2.87 -9.68 21.53
CA GLY A 175 -2.76 -8.64 20.51
C GLY A 175 -4.05 -7.83 20.41
N LYS A 176 -5.19 -8.48 20.16
CA LYS A 176 -6.49 -7.80 20.10
C LYS A 176 -6.75 -6.94 21.34
N GLY A 177 -6.50 -7.46 22.54
CA GLY A 177 -6.67 -6.71 23.79
C GLY A 177 -5.78 -5.47 23.91
N LEU A 178 -4.52 -5.55 23.45
CA LEU A 178 -3.63 -4.38 23.39
C LEU A 178 -4.14 -3.32 22.39
N ASN A 179 -4.64 -3.74 21.23
CA ASN A 179 -5.21 -2.84 20.21
C ASN A 179 -6.46 -2.13 20.76
N ASP A 180 -7.34 -2.86 21.47
CA ASP A 180 -8.55 -2.30 22.10
C ASP A 180 -8.18 -1.21 23.14
N ILE A 181 -7.20 -1.46 24.03
CA ILE A 181 -6.73 -0.43 25.00
C ILE A 181 -6.17 0.80 24.28
N MET A 182 -5.31 0.59 23.28
CA MET A 182 -4.67 1.68 22.53
C MET A 182 -5.70 2.49 21.72
N TYR A 183 -6.75 1.86 21.22
CA TYR A 183 -7.86 2.54 20.55
C TYR A 183 -8.70 3.36 21.55
N ILE A 184 -9.00 2.84 22.74
CA ILE A 184 -9.68 3.59 23.81
C ILE A 184 -8.86 4.81 24.25
N ALA A 185 -7.54 4.68 24.36
CA ALA A 185 -6.65 5.80 24.64
C ALA A 185 -6.68 6.86 23.52
N TYR A 186 -6.63 6.44 22.26
CA TYR A 186 -6.77 7.31 21.09
C TYR A 186 -8.12 8.05 21.06
N LEU A 187 -9.24 7.37 21.31
CA LEU A 187 -10.57 7.96 21.43
C LEU A 187 -10.67 8.98 22.58
N SER A 188 -10.00 8.69 23.70
CA SER A 188 -10.01 9.53 24.90
C SER A 188 -9.31 10.88 24.73
N GLY A 189 -8.45 11.02 23.71
CA GLY A 189 -7.74 12.27 23.40
C GLY A 189 -6.22 12.17 23.43
N ALA A 190 -5.65 11.00 23.77
CA ALA A 190 -4.21 10.81 23.87
C ALA A 190 -3.47 11.24 22.59
N SER A 191 -2.52 12.15 22.75
CA SER A 191 -1.63 12.57 21.66
C SER A 191 -0.49 11.57 21.47
N TYR A 192 0.01 10.98 22.54
CA TYR A 192 1.07 9.98 22.50
C TYR A 192 0.69 8.73 23.28
N ILE A 193 1.21 7.58 22.85
CA ILE A 193 1.02 6.28 23.48
C ILE A 193 2.41 5.70 23.77
N TYR A 194 2.64 5.37 25.03
CA TYR A 194 3.78 4.60 25.49
C TYR A 194 3.33 3.17 25.79
N LYS A 195 3.75 2.22 24.96
CA LYS A 195 3.66 0.79 25.31
C LYS A 195 4.82 0.46 26.24
N MET A 196 4.50 -0.12 27.38
CA MET A 196 5.47 -0.62 28.34
C MET A 196 5.77 -2.11 28.11
N THR A 197 6.98 -2.52 28.51
CA THR A 197 7.39 -3.93 28.60
C THR A 197 6.49 -4.75 29.54
N ASP A 198 6.35 -6.04 29.24
CA ASP A 198 5.65 -7.03 30.06
C ASP A 198 6.33 -7.28 31.43
N ASN A 199 7.52 -6.71 31.69
CA ASN A 199 8.29 -6.89 32.92
C ASN A 199 8.02 -5.75 33.92
N ALA A 200 7.30 -6.06 35.01
CA ALA A 200 6.87 -5.08 36.01
C ALA A 200 8.01 -4.41 36.83
N ASN A 201 9.27 -4.81 36.63
CA ASN A 201 10.43 -4.26 37.36
C ASN A 201 11.02 -2.96 36.75
N SER A 202 10.54 -2.50 35.59
CA SER A 202 11.09 -1.30 34.95
C SER A 202 10.77 -0.02 35.75
N SER A 203 11.78 0.83 35.93
CA SER A 203 11.63 2.16 36.54
C SER A 203 12.24 3.25 35.65
N PHE A 204 11.59 4.41 35.56
CA PHE A 204 12.14 5.59 34.89
C PHE A 204 13.35 6.12 35.67
N SER A 205 14.50 6.21 35.01
CA SER A 205 15.75 6.75 35.57
C SER A 205 16.03 8.19 35.14
N THR A 206 15.30 8.70 34.13
CA THR A 206 15.59 9.98 33.47
C THR A 206 14.48 11.01 33.75
N ASN A 207 14.84 12.16 34.32
CA ASN A 207 13.95 13.31 34.46
C ASN A 207 13.68 13.95 33.09
N LYS A 208 12.48 14.52 32.88
CA LYS A 208 12.06 15.14 31.60
C LYS A 208 12.07 14.18 30.41
N TRP A 209 11.91 12.89 30.64
CA TRP A 209 11.79 11.90 29.56
C TRP A 209 10.59 12.21 28.64
N THR A 210 9.51 12.80 29.18
CA THR A 210 8.33 13.14 28.39
C THR A 210 8.61 14.25 27.39
N GLU A 211 9.27 15.33 27.79
CA GLU A 211 9.75 16.37 26.87
C GLU A 211 10.73 15.81 25.85
N MET A 212 11.64 14.94 26.27
CA MET A 212 12.63 14.31 25.39
C MET A 212 11.93 13.50 24.29
N TYR A 213 11.00 12.62 24.64
CA TYR A 213 10.28 11.75 23.70
C TYR A 213 9.31 12.53 22.79
N THR A 214 8.58 13.50 23.35
CA THR A 214 7.63 14.32 22.58
C THR A 214 8.33 15.30 21.65
N SER A 215 9.47 15.88 22.05
CA SER A 215 10.30 16.73 21.20
C SER A 215 10.99 15.92 20.10
N GLU A 216 11.50 14.73 20.42
CA GLU A 216 12.12 13.84 19.45
C GLU A 216 11.15 13.44 18.32
N LEU A 217 9.91 13.09 18.65
CA LEU A 217 8.89 12.86 17.61
C LEU A 217 8.45 14.17 16.95
N GLY A 218 8.23 15.23 17.73
CA GLY A 218 7.67 16.52 17.27
C GLY A 218 8.56 17.29 16.30
N ASN A 219 9.88 17.25 16.49
CA ASN A 219 10.86 17.99 15.68
C ASN A 219 11.22 17.30 14.35
N ARG A 220 10.69 16.10 14.06
CA ARG A 220 10.95 15.39 12.80
C ARG A 220 10.33 16.10 11.61
N LYS A 221 10.94 15.93 10.43
CA LYS A 221 10.55 16.57 9.14
C LYS A 221 9.06 16.52 8.77
N TYR A 222 8.32 15.52 9.25
CA TYR A 222 6.88 15.37 8.99
C TYR A 222 6.03 15.37 10.29
N ASN A 223 6.55 15.99 11.35
CA ASN A 223 5.97 16.22 12.68
C ASN A 223 5.25 15.00 13.29
N ASN A 224 5.89 14.37 14.27
CA ASN A 224 5.37 13.24 15.05
C ASN A 224 5.21 11.90 14.32
N ILE A 225 5.73 11.74 13.10
CA ILE A 225 5.72 10.44 12.41
C ILE A 225 6.88 9.57 12.90
N GLY A 226 6.59 8.30 13.21
CA GLY A 226 7.56 7.28 13.57
C GLY A 226 7.45 6.77 15.01
N ILE A 227 8.56 6.21 15.50
CA ILE A 227 8.67 5.49 16.77
C ILE A 227 9.95 5.88 17.53
N ILE A 228 9.91 5.75 18.85
CA ILE A 228 11.07 5.71 19.74
C ILE A 228 11.03 4.38 20.52
N PHE A 229 12.12 3.64 20.55
CA PHE A 229 12.29 2.47 21.42
C PHE A 229 13.00 2.87 22.72
N ASP A 230 12.49 2.40 23.86
CA ASP A 230 13.08 2.66 25.18
C ASP A 230 14.24 1.72 25.49
N CYS A 231 15.33 1.87 24.74
CA CYS A 231 16.60 1.21 25.00
C CYS A 231 17.72 1.79 24.12
N LYS A 232 18.95 1.27 24.30
CA LYS A 232 20.06 1.55 23.39
C LYS A 232 19.93 0.72 22.11
N GLN A 233 20.44 1.26 21.01
CA GLN A 233 20.46 0.60 19.70
C GLN A 233 21.23 -0.73 19.73
N GLU A 234 22.37 -0.82 20.45
CA GLU A 234 23.15 -2.07 20.51
C GLU A 234 22.38 -3.20 21.20
N THR A 235 21.50 -2.83 22.13
CA THR A 235 20.65 -3.76 22.89
C THR A 235 19.30 -4.00 22.23
N PHE A 236 18.99 -3.39 21.07
CA PHE A 236 17.65 -3.35 20.48
C PHE A 236 16.94 -4.71 20.42
N ARG A 237 17.66 -5.76 20.02
CA ARG A 237 17.14 -7.14 19.93
C ARG A 237 16.62 -7.72 21.26
N LYS A 238 16.91 -7.07 22.39
CA LYS A 238 16.54 -7.50 23.76
C LYS A 238 15.49 -6.60 24.43
N CYS A 239 14.94 -5.60 23.75
CA CYS A 239 14.09 -4.56 24.36
C CYS A 239 12.89 -4.08 23.51
N GLN A 240 12.53 -4.82 22.46
CA GLN A 240 11.55 -4.41 21.43
C GLN A 240 10.11 -4.16 21.93
N CYS A 241 9.81 -4.53 23.18
CA CYS A 241 8.47 -4.50 23.77
C CYS A 241 8.07 -3.15 24.40
N SER A 242 9.01 -2.22 24.56
CA SER A 242 8.77 -0.86 25.07
C SER A 242 8.98 0.17 23.96
N TYR A 243 7.93 0.92 23.62
CA TYR A 243 8.01 1.95 22.58
C TYR A 243 7.04 3.11 22.77
N PHE A 244 7.41 4.26 22.22
CA PHE A 244 6.66 5.50 22.23
C PHE A 244 6.28 5.91 20.80
N ILE A 245 4.99 6.18 20.58
CA ILE A 245 4.43 6.62 19.30
C ILE A 245 3.46 7.78 19.52
N HIS A 246 3.24 8.59 18.47
CA HIS A 246 2.17 9.60 18.44
C HIS A 246 0.92 9.06 17.75
N LYS A 247 -0.25 9.68 18.03
CA LYS A 247 -1.56 9.33 17.45
C LYS A 247 -1.60 9.35 15.91
N THR A 248 -0.65 10.00 15.24
CA THR A 248 -0.46 9.92 13.79
C THR A 248 -0.26 8.49 13.30
N HIS A 249 0.32 7.59 14.11
CA HIS A 249 0.38 6.16 13.79
C HIS A 249 -1.03 5.57 13.62
N MET A 250 -1.94 5.87 14.56
CA MET A 250 -3.35 5.45 14.48
C MET A 250 -4.07 6.13 13.31
N ASP A 251 -3.79 7.41 13.05
CA ASP A 251 -4.39 8.14 11.91
C ASP A 251 -4.01 7.51 10.55
N ILE A 252 -2.81 6.94 10.42
CA ILE A 252 -2.35 6.26 9.20
C ILE A 252 -2.92 4.84 9.13
N PHE A 253 -2.58 3.99 10.11
CA PHE A 253 -2.78 2.54 10.01
C PHE A 253 -4.15 2.07 10.54
N GLY A 254 -4.81 2.86 11.39
CA GLY A 254 -6.11 2.54 12.02
C GLY A 254 -6.02 1.71 13.29
N SER A 255 -4.90 1.02 13.50
CA SER A 255 -4.54 0.24 14.68
C SER A 255 -3.02 0.34 14.93
N VAL A 256 -2.52 -0.13 16.07
CA VAL A 256 -1.06 -0.12 16.34
C VAL A 256 -0.34 -1.29 15.66
N PHE A 257 -1.07 -2.39 15.45
CA PHE A 257 -0.63 -3.53 14.65
C PHE A 257 -1.83 -4.11 13.89
N PRO A 258 -1.60 -4.76 12.73
CA PRO A 258 -2.65 -5.37 11.92
C PRO A 258 -3.52 -6.36 12.74
N PRO A 259 -4.83 -6.43 12.46
CA PRO A 259 -5.73 -7.39 13.10
C PRO A 259 -5.32 -8.85 12.89
N ASP A 260 -4.59 -9.11 11.79
CA ASP A 260 -4.02 -10.41 11.45
C ASP A 260 -2.99 -10.92 12.49
N ILE A 261 -2.44 -10.04 13.34
CA ILE A 261 -1.46 -10.37 14.38
C ILE A 261 -2.18 -10.68 15.71
N MET A 262 -2.57 -11.94 15.86
CA MET A 262 -3.40 -12.45 16.98
C MET A 262 -2.57 -12.96 18.19
N GLY A 263 -1.24 -12.93 18.12
CA GLY A 263 -0.34 -13.56 19.09
C GLY A 263 0.68 -12.62 19.74
N SER A 264 1.70 -13.18 20.39
CA SER A 264 2.78 -12.44 21.06
C SER A 264 3.74 -11.69 20.11
N ASP A 265 3.53 -11.79 18.80
CA ASP A 265 4.37 -11.19 17.75
C ASP A 265 4.11 -9.69 17.50
N VAL A 266 3.18 -9.07 18.24
CA VAL A 266 2.86 -7.63 18.15
C VAL A 266 4.08 -6.72 18.31
N ASP A 267 5.09 -7.15 19.05
CA ASP A 267 6.33 -6.39 19.30
C ASP A 267 7.31 -6.46 18.11
N HIS A 268 7.14 -7.40 17.18
CA HIS A 268 7.99 -7.54 16.00
C HIS A 268 7.51 -6.70 14.82
N TRP A 269 6.19 -6.52 14.68
CA TRP A 269 5.56 -5.75 13.60
C TRP A 269 6.17 -4.35 13.39
N ILE A 270 6.19 -3.58 14.47
CA ILE A 270 6.45 -2.14 14.42
C ILE A 270 7.93 -1.83 14.10
N ASN A 271 8.82 -2.79 14.33
CA ASN A 271 10.26 -2.73 14.05
C ASN A 271 10.57 -2.63 12.54
N TYR A 272 9.71 -3.21 11.70
CA TYR A 272 9.93 -3.29 10.25
C TYR A 272 9.08 -2.28 9.46
N LEU A 273 8.10 -1.65 10.11
CA LEU A 273 7.18 -0.70 9.49
C LEU A 273 7.83 0.66 9.20
N TYR A 274 8.64 1.15 10.13
CA TYR A 274 9.35 2.42 10.01
C TYR A 274 10.80 2.23 9.57
N SER A 275 11.25 3.01 8.59
CA SER A 275 12.68 3.10 8.25
C SER A 275 13.47 3.78 9.38
N GLU A 276 14.79 3.61 9.40
CA GLU A 276 15.72 4.24 10.35
C GLU A 276 15.48 5.75 10.53
N ASN A 277 15.20 6.50 9.45
CA ASN A 277 14.85 7.92 9.49
C ASN A 277 13.58 8.29 10.31
N PHE A 278 12.82 7.29 10.76
CA PHE A 278 11.61 7.40 11.57
C PHE A 278 11.70 6.60 12.89
N THR A 279 12.90 6.13 13.26
CA THR A 279 13.13 5.27 14.42
C THR A 279 14.27 5.82 15.27
N SER A 280 14.02 6.05 16.56
CA SER A 280 15.05 6.50 17.51
C SER A 280 15.17 5.53 18.69
N TYR A 281 16.35 5.48 19.30
CA TYR A 281 16.67 4.57 20.41
C TYR A 281 17.11 5.41 21.61
N ILE A 282 16.23 5.59 22.61
CA ILE A 282 16.46 6.51 23.73
C ILE A 282 16.12 5.80 25.05
N PRO A 283 17.12 5.27 25.79
CA PRO A 283 16.89 4.59 27.06
C PRO A 283 16.55 5.59 28.18
N VAL A 284 15.33 5.48 28.73
CA VAL A 284 14.86 6.27 29.88
C VAL A 284 14.42 5.39 31.06
N THR A 285 14.31 4.07 30.88
CA THR A 285 14.11 3.10 31.96
C THR A 285 15.34 2.24 32.26
N SER A 286 15.39 1.70 33.47
CA SER A 286 16.53 0.96 34.03
C SER A 286 16.58 -0.53 33.68
N VAL A 287 15.44 -1.15 33.33
CA VAL A 287 15.31 -2.61 33.09
C VAL A 287 14.34 -2.87 31.93
N ALA A 288 14.68 -2.40 30.73
CA ALA A 288 13.95 -2.72 29.50
C ALA A 288 14.49 -4.02 28.88
N SER A 289 14.29 -5.17 29.54
CA SER A 289 14.54 -6.48 28.93
C SER A 289 13.23 -7.18 28.57
N CYS A 290 13.13 -7.58 27.31
CA CYS A 290 12.13 -8.49 26.80
C CYS A 290 12.59 -9.94 27.01
N PRO A 291 11.67 -10.88 27.27
CA PRO A 291 11.95 -12.30 27.06
C PRO A 291 12.29 -12.53 25.59
N GLU A 292 13.36 -13.27 25.31
CA GLU A 292 13.60 -13.79 23.95
C GLU A 292 12.45 -14.76 23.61
N ARG A 293 11.77 -14.53 22.48
CA ARG A 293 10.65 -15.32 21.97
C ARG A 293 10.93 -15.71 20.52
N ASP A 294 10.75 -16.98 20.17
CA ASP A 294 10.86 -17.44 18.77
C ASP A 294 9.83 -16.73 17.89
N ILE A 295 10.29 -16.10 16.80
CA ILE A 295 9.41 -15.44 15.82
C ILE A 295 8.74 -16.51 14.94
N LYS A 296 7.53 -16.93 15.32
CA LYS A 296 6.78 -17.97 14.59
C LYS A 296 6.05 -17.45 13.34
N GLY A 297 6.09 -16.14 13.09
CA GLY A 297 5.29 -15.47 12.04
C GLY A 297 6.07 -14.50 11.15
N GLN A 298 7.38 -14.67 10.93
CA GLN A 298 8.20 -13.69 10.18
C GLN A 298 7.68 -13.43 8.75
N ASP A 299 7.19 -14.46 8.05
CA ASP A 299 6.60 -14.31 6.71
C ASP A 299 5.30 -13.51 6.73
N LEU A 300 4.45 -13.76 7.74
CA LEU A 300 3.21 -13.01 7.95
C LEU A 300 3.53 -11.54 8.22
N ILE A 301 4.44 -11.25 9.16
CA ILE A 301 4.92 -9.89 9.46
C ILE A 301 5.43 -9.22 8.17
N THR A 302 6.30 -9.89 7.41
CA THR A 302 6.88 -9.35 6.17
C THR A 302 5.80 -9.05 5.14
N SER A 303 4.84 -9.95 4.93
CA SER A 303 3.71 -9.76 4.00
C SER A 303 2.81 -8.59 4.40
N LEU A 304 2.57 -8.42 5.71
CA LEU A 304 1.82 -7.31 6.25
C LEU A 304 2.61 -6.00 6.10
N VAL A 305 3.94 -5.97 6.28
CA VAL A 305 4.75 -4.75 6.13
C VAL A 305 4.66 -4.27 4.69
N ILE A 306 4.77 -5.18 3.72
CA ILE A 306 4.57 -4.89 2.29
C ILE A 306 3.16 -4.32 2.02
N LYS A 307 2.12 -4.81 2.71
CA LYS A 307 0.73 -4.34 2.58
C LYS A 307 0.49 -2.96 3.19
N TYR A 308 1.05 -2.65 4.36
CA TYR A 308 0.75 -1.40 5.09
C TYR A 308 1.76 -0.27 4.87
N LYS A 309 3.00 -0.56 4.49
CA LYS A 309 4.03 0.48 4.23
C LYS A 309 3.61 1.50 3.16
N PRO A 310 2.92 1.14 2.06
CA PRO A 310 2.40 2.13 1.11
C PRO A 310 1.48 3.18 1.75
N LEU A 311 0.71 2.86 2.79
CA LEU A 311 -0.18 3.82 3.47
C LEU A 311 0.61 4.95 4.15
N LEU A 312 1.81 4.65 4.68
CA LEU A 312 2.71 5.66 5.25
C LEU A 312 3.22 6.62 4.17
N GLU A 313 3.60 6.09 3.01
CA GLU A 313 4.13 6.86 1.88
C GLU A 313 3.02 7.74 1.26
N HIS A 314 1.81 7.21 1.09
CA HIS A 314 0.64 7.96 0.64
C HIS A 314 0.22 9.04 1.65
N PHE A 315 0.25 8.76 2.95
CA PHE A 315 -0.03 9.77 3.97
C PHE A 315 0.99 10.91 3.94
N ILE A 316 2.30 10.61 3.86
CA ILE A 316 3.36 11.62 3.71
C ILE A 316 3.19 12.44 2.42
N SER A 317 2.69 11.83 1.34
CA SER A 317 2.33 12.53 0.10
C SER A 317 1.10 13.43 0.27
N SER A 318 0.06 12.96 0.99
CA SER A 318 -1.15 13.75 1.26
C SER A 318 -0.87 15.02 2.06
N LEU A 319 0.06 14.97 3.03
CA LEU A 319 0.51 16.14 3.79
C LEU A 319 1.14 17.25 2.93
N ARG A 320 1.61 16.92 1.71
CA ARG A 320 2.14 17.89 0.75
C ARG A 320 1.05 18.50 -0.15
N THR A 321 -0.01 17.74 -0.42
CA THR A 321 -1.10 18.16 -1.34
C THR A 321 -2.21 18.95 -0.64
N THR A 322 -2.34 18.85 0.69
CA THR A 322 -3.27 19.67 1.50
C THR A 322 -3.02 21.18 1.49
N GLN A 323 -1.99 21.66 0.78
CA GLN A 323 -1.81 23.09 0.45
C GLN A 323 -2.72 23.56 -0.71
N THR A 324 -3.41 22.65 -1.40
CA THR A 324 -4.42 22.98 -2.40
C THR A 324 -5.76 23.34 -1.75
N LYS A 325 -6.50 24.26 -2.37
CA LYS A 325 -7.82 24.69 -1.88
C LYS A 325 -8.80 23.50 -2.00
N ARG A 326 -9.40 23.08 -0.87
CA ARG A 326 -10.50 22.09 -0.87
C ARG A 326 -11.58 22.48 -1.88
N LYS A 327 -12.07 21.51 -2.63
CA LYS A 327 -13.19 21.68 -3.56
C LYS A 327 -14.51 21.48 -2.81
N ASP A 328 -15.60 21.95 -3.40
CA ASP A 328 -16.96 21.78 -2.86
C ASP A 328 -17.48 20.35 -3.15
N TRP A 329 -16.66 19.35 -2.81
CA TRP A 329 -16.87 17.92 -3.08
C TRP A 329 -17.08 17.16 -1.77
N VAL A 330 -18.14 16.35 -1.69
CA VAL A 330 -18.60 15.74 -0.43
C VAL A 330 -18.69 14.21 -0.51
N ILE A 331 -18.02 13.53 0.43
CA ILE A 331 -18.30 12.12 0.73
C ILE A 331 -19.38 12.10 1.79
N SER A 332 -20.54 11.52 1.49
CA SER A 332 -21.73 11.53 2.33
C SER A 332 -21.97 10.18 2.99
N MET A 333 -22.06 10.17 4.32
CA MET A 333 -22.34 8.99 5.14
C MET A 333 -23.39 9.30 6.21
N SER A 334 -24.17 8.29 6.59
CA SER A 334 -25.07 8.35 7.75
C SER A 334 -24.45 7.64 8.95
N LEU A 335 -24.64 8.16 10.17
CA LEU A 335 -24.21 7.50 11.40
C LEU A 335 -25.23 7.69 12.53
N TRP A 336 -25.66 6.58 13.11
CA TRP A 336 -26.54 6.52 14.28
C TRP A 336 -26.23 5.28 15.10
N GLY A 337 -26.65 5.26 16.37
CA GLY A 337 -26.36 4.18 17.30
C GLY A 337 -24.91 4.12 17.78
N ASN A 338 -24.63 3.11 18.59
CA ASN A 338 -23.38 2.89 19.31
C ASN A 338 -22.61 1.63 18.86
N SER A 339 -23.06 0.95 17.79
CA SER A 339 -22.39 -0.26 17.31
C SER A 339 -21.00 0.05 16.75
N HIS A 340 -19.96 -0.60 17.31
CA HIS A 340 -18.56 -0.37 16.96
C HIS A 340 -18.28 -0.58 15.46
N ARG A 341 -18.99 -1.49 14.78
CA ARG A 341 -18.89 -1.70 13.32
C ARG A 341 -19.08 -0.39 12.54
N TYR A 342 -20.06 0.42 12.92
CA TYR A 342 -20.37 1.69 12.26
C TYR A 342 -19.58 2.86 12.87
N THR A 343 -19.42 2.92 14.19
CA THR A 343 -18.72 4.05 14.85
C THR A 343 -17.20 4.02 14.64
N TYR A 344 -16.56 2.85 14.76
CA TYR A 344 -15.13 2.72 14.47
C TYR A 344 -14.90 2.70 12.95
N GLY A 345 -15.84 2.15 12.17
CA GLY A 345 -15.83 2.24 10.72
C GLY A 345 -15.88 3.67 10.19
N ALA A 346 -16.71 4.52 10.79
CA ALA A 346 -16.76 5.96 10.51
C ALA A 346 -15.42 6.66 10.80
N ILE A 347 -14.77 6.35 11.92
CA ILE A 347 -13.43 6.89 12.26
C ILE A 347 -12.38 6.38 11.25
N ARG A 348 -12.40 5.09 10.90
CA ARG A 348 -11.47 4.54 9.91
C ARG A 348 -11.68 5.16 8.52
N ASN A 349 -12.91 5.47 8.14
CA ASN A 349 -13.20 6.21 6.91
C ASN A 349 -12.74 7.68 6.98
N ALA A 350 -12.86 8.35 8.13
CA ALA A 350 -12.31 9.69 8.31
C ALA A 350 -10.77 9.74 8.18
N GLN A 351 -10.09 8.70 8.66
CA GLN A 351 -8.64 8.50 8.44
C GLN A 351 -8.33 8.26 6.95
N LEU A 352 -9.00 7.30 6.32
CA LEU A 352 -8.77 6.93 4.91
C LEU A 352 -9.12 8.06 3.93
N ALA A 353 -10.15 8.87 4.21
CA ALA A 353 -10.52 10.02 3.37
C ALA A 353 -9.37 11.02 3.24
N ARG A 354 -8.59 11.26 4.31
CA ARG A 354 -7.43 12.16 4.29
C ARG A 354 -6.28 11.66 3.40
N VAL A 355 -6.22 10.36 3.12
CA VAL A 355 -5.20 9.72 2.28
C VAL A 355 -5.68 9.59 0.84
N ASN A 356 -6.85 8.97 0.65
CA ASN A 356 -7.37 8.56 -0.67
C ASN A 356 -8.25 9.62 -1.35
N PHE A 357 -8.77 10.59 -0.58
CA PHE A 357 -9.68 11.64 -1.06
C PHE A 357 -9.32 13.04 -0.51
N PRO A 358 -8.06 13.51 -0.60
CA PRO A 358 -7.59 14.71 0.09
C PRO A 358 -8.30 16.02 -0.34
N GLU A 359 -8.90 16.06 -1.53
CA GLU A 359 -9.68 17.21 -2.03
C GLU A 359 -11.15 17.22 -1.55
N TRP A 360 -11.65 16.12 -0.97
CA TRP A 360 -13.04 15.93 -0.59
C TRP A 360 -13.27 16.18 0.91
N THR A 361 -14.46 16.66 1.26
CA THR A 361 -14.91 16.74 2.65
C THR A 361 -15.76 15.51 2.99
N LEU A 362 -15.38 14.76 4.03
CA LEU A 362 -16.25 13.73 4.59
C LEU A 362 -17.32 14.41 5.46
N ARG A 363 -18.59 14.22 5.11
CA ARG A 363 -19.77 14.72 5.82
C ARG A 363 -20.55 13.56 6.42
N MET A 364 -20.79 13.63 7.72
CA MET A 364 -21.51 12.64 8.51
C MET A 364 -22.87 13.18 8.94
N TYR A 365 -23.95 12.57 8.46
CA TYR A 365 -25.31 12.89 8.84
C TYR A 365 -25.69 12.13 10.12
N ILE A 366 -26.00 12.87 11.19
CA ILE A 366 -26.29 12.35 12.53
C ILE A 366 -27.59 12.94 13.07
N GLU A 367 -28.28 12.23 13.97
CA GLU A 367 -29.47 12.79 14.64
C GLU A 367 -29.06 13.95 15.58
N LYS A 368 -29.79 15.07 15.50
CA LYS A 368 -29.58 16.24 16.36
C LYS A 368 -29.65 15.85 17.84
N ARG A 369 -28.67 16.28 18.64
CA ARG A 369 -28.51 15.84 20.03
C ARG A 369 -29.38 16.53 21.08
N ASP A 370 -29.87 17.73 20.78
CA ASP A 370 -30.50 18.66 21.75
C ASP A 370 -31.95 18.31 22.12
N ILE A 371 -32.45 17.16 21.70
CA ILE A 371 -33.84 16.73 21.89
C ILE A 371 -33.90 15.82 23.12
N LEU A 372 -34.86 16.08 24.02
CA LEU A 372 -35.10 15.30 25.24
C LEU A 372 -35.49 13.84 24.96
N GLN A 373 -35.91 13.53 23.73
CA GLN A 373 -36.17 12.19 23.21
C GLN A 373 -35.61 12.11 21.78
N ASN A 374 -34.50 11.41 21.60
CA ASN A 374 -34.01 11.04 20.26
C ASN A 374 -34.84 9.86 19.74
N LYS A 375 -35.11 9.81 18.42
CA LYS A 375 -35.81 8.67 17.79
C LYS A 375 -34.89 7.47 17.60
N HIS A 376 -33.58 7.69 17.59
CA HIS A 376 -32.58 6.64 17.43
C HIS A 376 -31.53 6.69 18.54
N SER A 377 -30.88 5.56 18.81
CA SER A 377 -29.78 5.50 19.77
C SER A 377 -28.68 6.51 19.40
N LYS A 378 -28.22 7.31 20.38
CA LYS A 378 -27.24 8.37 20.12
C LYS A 378 -25.88 7.77 19.74
N VAL A 379 -25.20 8.38 18.77
CA VAL A 379 -23.76 8.16 18.55
C VAL A 379 -23.00 8.58 19.83
N PRO A 380 -21.98 7.85 20.30
CA PRO A 380 -21.19 8.23 21.48
C PRO A 380 -20.48 9.59 21.36
N GLY A 381 -20.15 10.19 22.51
CA GLY A 381 -19.60 11.55 22.61
C GLY A 381 -18.19 11.69 22.01
N ASP A 382 -17.30 10.86 22.52
CA ASP A 382 -15.93 10.60 22.07
C ASP A 382 -15.82 10.33 20.56
N ILE A 383 -16.70 9.51 19.99
CA ILE A 383 -16.73 9.23 18.55
C ILE A 383 -16.95 10.52 17.75
N LEU A 384 -17.91 11.38 18.13
CA LEU A 384 -18.12 12.64 17.43
C LEU A 384 -16.94 13.61 17.60
N THR A 385 -16.38 13.70 18.80
CA THR A 385 -15.16 14.50 19.04
C THR A 385 -14.03 14.04 18.13
N LYS A 386 -13.79 12.72 18.01
CA LYS A 386 -12.75 12.16 17.16
C LYS A 386 -12.98 12.43 15.67
N LEU A 387 -14.23 12.35 15.21
CA LEU A 387 -14.59 12.70 13.83
C LEU A 387 -14.29 14.17 13.53
N VAL A 388 -14.63 15.09 14.45
CA VAL A 388 -14.30 16.52 14.31
C VAL A 388 -12.79 16.75 14.33
N GLU A 389 -12.03 16.08 15.21
CA GLU A 389 -10.56 16.13 15.24
C GLU A 389 -9.92 15.64 13.91
N LEU A 390 -10.56 14.68 13.24
CA LEU A 390 -10.14 14.19 11.91
C LEU A 390 -10.64 15.08 10.75
N GLY A 391 -11.36 16.16 11.03
CA GLY A 391 -11.81 17.14 10.02
C GLY A 391 -13.10 16.78 9.30
N VAL A 392 -13.94 15.92 9.89
CA VAL A 392 -15.27 15.54 9.38
C VAL A 392 -16.29 16.63 9.66
N GLU A 393 -17.12 16.94 8.66
CA GLU A 393 -18.27 17.82 8.80
C GLU A 393 -19.45 17.05 9.41
N LEU A 394 -19.90 17.43 10.61
CA LEU A 394 -21.07 16.81 11.24
C LEU A 394 -22.35 17.58 10.88
N TYR A 395 -23.27 16.93 10.16
CA TYR A 395 -24.56 17.50 9.78
C TYR A 395 -25.67 16.98 10.69
N ASN A 396 -26.28 17.88 11.48
CA ASN A 396 -27.36 17.54 12.41
C ASN A 396 -28.71 17.45 11.68
N VAL A 397 -29.29 16.25 11.63
CA VAL A 397 -30.63 15.98 11.10
C VAL A 397 -31.66 16.18 12.22
N ASP A 398 -32.59 17.12 12.01
CA ASP A 398 -33.76 17.30 12.88
C ASP A 398 -34.84 16.29 12.49
N THR A 399 -34.86 15.14 13.17
CA THR A 399 -35.79 14.03 12.93
C THR A 399 -37.25 14.34 13.30
N ASN A 400 -37.55 15.51 13.87
CA ASN A 400 -38.92 16.00 14.04
C ASN A 400 -39.41 16.78 12.81
N ARG A 401 -38.51 17.32 11.99
CA ARG A 401 -38.83 18.01 10.73
C ARG A 401 -38.63 17.13 9.50
N VAL A 402 -37.67 16.21 9.57
CA VAL A 402 -37.31 15.28 8.50
C VAL A 402 -37.86 13.89 8.84
N THR A 403 -38.77 13.37 8.01
CA THR A 403 -39.38 12.04 8.18
C THR A 403 -38.54 10.90 7.58
N LEU A 404 -37.43 11.23 6.91
CA LEU A 404 -36.54 10.27 6.25
C LEU A 404 -35.85 9.35 7.27
N GLY A 405 -35.77 8.06 6.96
CA GLY A 405 -35.05 7.08 7.78
C GLY A 405 -33.52 7.29 7.77
N PRO A 406 -32.77 6.83 8.80
CA PRO A 406 -31.33 7.07 8.93
C PRO A 406 -30.48 6.68 7.71
N MET A 407 -30.82 5.58 7.02
CA MET A 407 -30.12 5.14 5.81
C MET A 407 -30.24 6.12 4.63
N ILE A 408 -31.23 7.01 4.65
CA ILE A 408 -31.52 7.99 3.58
C ILE A 408 -30.95 9.38 3.92
N TRP A 409 -30.54 9.68 5.16
CA TRP A 409 -29.99 11.01 5.51
C TRP A 409 -28.77 11.38 4.65
N ARG A 410 -27.89 10.42 4.37
CA ARG A 410 -26.78 10.55 3.41
C ARG A 410 -27.17 10.94 1.98
N PHE A 411 -28.45 10.84 1.59
CA PHE A 411 -28.94 11.30 0.29
C PHE A 411 -29.33 12.80 0.31
N MET A 412 -29.45 13.43 1.49
CA MET A 412 -29.79 14.86 1.61
C MET A 412 -28.76 15.78 0.95
N VAL A 413 -27.52 15.33 0.76
CA VAL A 413 -26.48 16.03 0.00
C VAL A 413 -26.90 16.32 -1.47
N ALA A 414 -27.84 15.55 -2.03
CA ALA A 414 -28.36 15.78 -3.37
C ALA A 414 -29.21 17.06 -3.52
N ASP A 415 -29.71 17.60 -2.40
CA ASP A 415 -30.44 18.88 -2.36
C ASP A 415 -29.53 20.06 -1.97
N ASP A 416 -28.25 19.83 -1.65
CA ASP A 416 -27.30 20.87 -1.27
C ASP A 416 -26.67 21.54 -2.50
N MET A 417 -27.25 22.67 -2.93
CA MET A 417 -26.78 23.42 -4.11
C MET A 417 -25.41 24.11 -3.93
N THR A 418 -24.84 24.10 -2.71
CA THR A 418 -23.47 24.56 -2.45
C THR A 418 -22.42 23.51 -2.83
N VAL A 419 -22.81 22.24 -2.89
CA VAL A 419 -21.96 21.12 -3.30
C VAL A 419 -21.93 21.00 -4.83
N ASP A 420 -20.74 20.89 -5.39
CA ASP A 420 -20.51 20.63 -6.82
C ASP A 420 -20.75 19.14 -7.14
N ARG A 421 -20.11 18.25 -6.37
CA ARG A 421 -20.18 16.79 -6.55
C ARG A 421 -20.24 16.07 -5.21
N PHE A 422 -21.00 14.98 -5.13
CA PHE A 422 -20.98 14.10 -3.99
C PHE A 422 -20.84 12.62 -4.38
N ILE A 423 -20.37 11.82 -3.43
CA ILE A 423 -20.47 10.36 -3.43
C ILE A 423 -21.11 9.90 -2.13
N VAL A 424 -21.89 8.83 -2.16
CA VAL A 424 -22.55 8.24 -0.99
C VAL A 424 -21.89 6.90 -0.66
N ARG A 425 -21.58 6.68 0.61
CA ARG A 425 -20.92 5.46 1.11
C ARG A 425 -21.57 4.96 2.40
N ASP A 426 -21.37 3.69 2.74
CA ASP A 426 -21.66 3.14 4.07
C ASP A 426 -20.46 3.34 5.01
N SER A 427 -20.71 3.49 6.32
CA SER A 427 -19.66 3.66 7.33
C SER A 427 -18.91 2.36 7.66
N ASP A 428 -19.46 1.20 7.32
CA ASP A 428 -18.81 -0.10 7.40
C ASP A 428 -18.14 -0.56 6.09
N SER A 429 -18.23 0.25 5.03
CA SER A 429 -17.49 0.08 3.77
C SER A 429 -16.27 1.00 3.76
N ARG A 430 -15.10 0.50 3.33
CA ARG A 430 -13.84 1.28 3.40
C ARG A 430 -13.59 2.11 2.14
N LEU A 431 -13.17 3.36 2.35
CA LEU A 431 -12.71 4.28 1.30
C LEU A 431 -11.31 3.86 0.80
N THR A 432 -11.26 2.91 -0.13
CA THR A 432 -10.01 2.34 -0.66
C THR A 432 -9.40 3.16 -1.80
N GLU A 433 -8.13 2.91 -2.14
CA GLU A 433 -7.48 3.44 -3.36
C GLU A 433 -8.26 3.03 -4.63
N ARG A 434 -8.79 1.80 -4.64
CA ARG A 434 -9.67 1.27 -5.69
C ARG A 434 -10.96 2.08 -5.85
N ASP A 435 -11.55 2.57 -4.74
CA ASP A 435 -12.70 3.48 -4.78
C ASP A 435 -12.30 4.83 -5.39
N ALA A 436 -11.22 5.44 -4.88
CA ALA A 436 -10.69 6.72 -5.35
C ALA A 436 -10.39 6.72 -6.87
N ALA A 437 -9.85 5.62 -7.41
CA ALA A 437 -9.63 5.45 -8.84
C ALA A 437 -10.93 5.55 -9.67
N THR A 438 -12.04 4.96 -9.20
CA THR A 438 -13.34 5.06 -9.90
C THR A 438 -13.91 6.47 -9.88
N ILE A 439 -13.58 7.25 -8.85
CA ILE A 439 -14.00 8.65 -8.73
C ILE A 439 -13.12 9.52 -9.63
N HIS A 440 -11.81 9.30 -9.66
CA HIS A 440 -10.90 10.02 -10.54
C HIS A 440 -11.28 9.87 -12.02
N GLU A 441 -11.63 8.66 -12.47
CA GLU A 441 -12.11 8.42 -13.84
C GLU A 441 -13.46 9.11 -14.11
N TRP A 442 -14.43 9.01 -13.19
CA TRP A 442 -15.73 9.68 -13.34
C TRP A 442 -15.61 11.21 -13.42
N LEU A 443 -14.67 11.80 -12.68
CA LEU A 443 -14.40 13.23 -12.71
C LEU A 443 -13.91 13.72 -14.09
N GLN A 444 -13.42 12.83 -14.96
CA GLN A 444 -13.07 13.16 -16.36
C GLN A 444 -14.29 13.15 -17.31
N THR A 445 -15.49 12.84 -16.81
CA THR A 445 -16.71 12.70 -17.62
C THR A 445 -17.71 13.83 -17.38
N ASP A 446 -18.55 14.08 -18.38
CA ASP A 446 -19.70 14.99 -18.33
C ASP A 446 -20.92 14.38 -17.60
N LYS A 447 -20.83 13.11 -17.16
CA LYS A 447 -21.97 12.38 -16.58
C LYS A 447 -22.32 12.92 -15.20
N PRO A 448 -23.57 13.38 -14.96
CA PRO A 448 -23.95 13.97 -13.68
C PRO A 448 -24.16 12.94 -12.57
N PHE A 449 -24.12 11.64 -12.87
CA PHE A 449 -24.23 10.56 -11.88
C PHE A 449 -23.10 9.52 -12.00
N HIS A 450 -22.78 8.90 -10.87
CA HIS A 450 -21.83 7.78 -10.75
C HIS A 450 -22.49 6.58 -10.07
N CYS A 451 -22.07 5.36 -10.41
CA CYS A 451 -22.31 4.22 -9.54
C CYS A 451 -21.20 3.16 -9.59
N ILE A 452 -21.21 2.23 -8.64
CA ILE A 452 -20.23 1.13 -8.54
C ILE A 452 -20.93 -0.21 -8.31
N ARG A 453 -20.50 -1.24 -9.05
CA ARG A 453 -20.91 -2.66 -8.88
C ARG A 453 -19.68 -3.56 -8.90
N ASP A 454 -19.00 -3.66 -7.76
CA ASP A 454 -17.71 -4.35 -7.64
C ASP A 454 -17.76 -5.76 -6.98
N HIS A 455 -18.96 -6.33 -6.81
CA HIS A 455 -19.17 -7.64 -6.17
C HIS A 455 -20.47 -8.29 -6.70
N PRO A 456 -20.58 -9.63 -6.86
CA PRO A 456 -21.78 -10.28 -7.41
C PRO A 456 -23.10 -9.90 -6.73
N SER A 457 -23.09 -9.66 -5.41
CA SER A 457 -24.28 -9.15 -4.70
C SER A 457 -24.72 -7.74 -5.14
N HIS A 458 -23.78 -6.90 -5.58
CA HIS A 458 -24.07 -5.56 -6.12
C HIS A 458 -24.71 -5.65 -7.49
N GLY A 459 -24.27 -6.58 -8.34
CA GLY A 459 -24.82 -6.79 -9.69
C GLY A 459 -26.29 -7.23 -9.72
N ASN A 460 -26.87 -7.61 -8.58
CA ASN A 460 -28.30 -7.89 -8.46
C ASN A 460 -29.17 -6.65 -8.69
N TYR A 461 -28.66 -5.45 -8.38
CA TYR A 461 -29.39 -4.18 -8.48
C TYR A 461 -28.66 -3.19 -9.41
N PRO A 462 -29.39 -2.31 -10.13
CA PRO A 462 -28.74 -1.30 -10.97
C PRO A 462 -27.99 -0.23 -10.18
N LEU A 463 -28.50 0.16 -9.00
CA LEU A 463 -27.91 1.11 -8.06
C LEU A 463 -27.84 0.51 -6.65
N ASN A 464 -26.78 0.84 -5.90
CA ASN A 464 -26.60 0.45 -4.51
C ASN A 464 -26.49 1.70 -3.61
N GLY A 465 -27.18 1.67 -2.46
CA GLY A 465 -27.32 2.79 -1.52
C GLY A 465 -26.02 3.36 -0.98
N GLY A 466 -24.97 2.54 -0.86
CA GLY A 466 -23.63 2.97 -0.45
C GLY A 466 -22.61 3.07 -1.58
N LEU A 467 -23.03 3.06 -2.85
CA LEU A 467 -22.13 2.95 -4.01
C LEU A 467 -22.59 3.80 -5.22
N PHE A 468 -22.98 5.05 -4.98
CA PHE A 468 -23.31 5.99 -6.05
C PHE A 468 -22.83 7.41 -5.75
N GLY A 469 -23.02 8.33 -6.68
CA GLY A 469 -22.74 9.76 -6.51
C GLY A 469 -23.41 10.60 -7.58
N GLY A 470 -23.29 11.93 -7.48
CA GLY A 470 -23.80 12.82 -8.52
C GLY A 470 -23.56 14.31 -8.27
N GLN A 471 -24.16 15.13 -9.14
CA GLN A 471 -24.10 16.60 -9.14
C GLN A 471 -25.47 17.17 -8.73
N PRO A 472 -25.60 17.84 -7.56
CA PRO A 472 -26.89 18.34 -7.04
C PRO A 472 -27.68 19.20 -8.05
N ARG A 473 -26.96 20.06 -8.80
CA ARG A 473 -27.56 20.96 -9.79
C ARG A 473 -28.20 20.23 -10.96
N ASP A 474 -27.58 19.16 -11.45
CA ASP A 474 -28.10 18.38 -12.57
C ASP A 474 -29.14 17.35 -12.11
N ILE A 475 -29.00 16.84 -10.89
CA ILE A 475 -30.06 16.09 -10.19
C ILE A 475 -31.36 16.90 -10.18
N LEU A 476 -31.32 18.15 -9.71
CA LEU A 476 -32.50 19.00 -9.64
C LEU A 476 -33.12 19.25 -11.03
N LYS A 477 -32.29 19.50 -12.07
CA LYS A 477 -32.77 19.66 -13.46
C LYS A 477 -33.43 18.39 -14.01
N ILE A 478 -32.83 17.21 -13.78
CA ILE A 478 -33.31 15.93 -14.35
C ILE A 478 -34.60 15.46 -13.66
N PHE A 479 -34.76 15.72 -12.36
CA PHE A 479 -35.92 15.26 -11.60
C PHE A 479 -37.02 16.31 -11.44
N ASN A 480 -36.70 17.60 -11.59
CA ASN A 480 -37.55 18.77 -11.36
C ASN A 480 -38.22 18.84 -9.97
N GLU A 481 -37.70 18.07 -9.01
CA GLU A 481 -38.15 18.02 -7.61
C GLU A 481 -36.96 17.69 -6.69
N PRO A 482 -36.90 18.26 -5.47
CA PRO A 482 -35.90 17.90 -4.46
C PRO A 482 -35.95 16.41 -4.08
N TRP A 483 -34.78 15.81 -3.86
CA TRP A 483 -34.64 14.41 -3.46
C TRP A 483 -35.24 14.12 -2.09
N SER A 484 -35.19 15.06 -1.15
CA SER A 484 -35.92 14.98 0.13
C SER A 484 -37.43 14.80 -0.05
N LYS A 485 -38.02 15.49 -1.04
CA LYS A 485 -39.45 15.35 -1.38
C LYS A 485 -39.72 14.00 -2.06
N LEU A 486 -38.89 13.59 -3.02
CA LEU A 486 -39.04 12.30 -3.72
C LEU A 486 -38.85 11.08 -2.79
N SER A 487 -37.93 11.17 -1.83
CA SER A 487 -37.62 10.11 -0.86
C SER A 487 -38.55 10.10 0.37
N SER A 488 -39.34 11.15 0.60
CA SER A 488 -40.28 11.27 1.74
C SER A 488 -41.32 10.13 1.85
N ARG A 489 -41.54 9.38 0.76
CA ARG A 489 -42.45 8.22 0.69
C ARG A 489 -41.82 6.89 1.11
N TYR A 490 -40.52 6.87 1.38
CA TYR A 490 -39.74 5.70 1.75
C TYR A 490 -39.45 5.71 3.25
N GLY A 491 -39.65 4.57 3.89
CA GLY A 491 -39.64 4.44 5.35
C GLY A 491 -38.25 4.24 5.95
N SER A 492 -38.23 3.83 7.22
CA SER A 492 -37.02 3.41 7.94
C SER A 492 -36.73 1.91 7.83
N ASN A 493 -37.46 1.17 6.99
CA ASN A 493 -37.31 -0.28 6.85
C ASN A 493 -36.01 -0.63 6.10
N TYR A 494 -35.52 -1.85 6.32
CA TYR A 494 -34.35 -2.38 5.61
C TYR A 494 -34.60 -2.38 4.09
N LEU A 495 -33.59 -1.96 3.30
CA LEU A 495 -33.62 -1.77 1.84
C LEU A 495 -34.49 -0.61 1.33
N GLU A 496 -35.00 0.30 2.16
CA GLU A 496 -35.79 1.45 1.66
C GLU A 496 -34.97 2.43 0.82
N ASP A 497 -33.68 2.58 1.13
CA ASP A 497 -32.73 3.37 0.35
C ASP A 497 -32.47 2.73 -1.04
N MET A 498 -32.31 1.41 -1.09
CA MET A 498 -32.26 0.60 -2.32
C MET A 498 -33.57 0.70 -3.12
N ASN A 499 -34.73 0.65 -2.45
CA ASN A 499 -36.04 0.77 -3.09
C ASN A 499 -36.23 2.15 -3.74
N PHE A 500 -35.84 3.23 -3.06
CA PHE A 500 -35.87 4.58 -3.62
C PHE A 500 -35.01 4.69 -4.89
N LEU A 501 -33.72 4.32 -4.79
CA LEU A 501 -32.79 4.43 -5.91
C LEU A 501 -33.26 3.62 -7.13
N ASN A 502 -33.68 2.37 -6.93
CA ASN A 502 -33.97 1.47 -8.04
C ASN A 502 -35.38 1.63 -8.62
N ARG A 503 -36.36 2.16 -7.85
CA ARG A 503 -37.74 2.41 -8.34
C ARG A 503 -37.99 3.84 -8.80
N VAL A 504 -37.25 4.84 -8.30
CA VAL A 504 -37.45 6.26 -8.64
C VAL A 504 -36.31 6.83 -9.45
N VAL A 505 -35.06 6.65 -8.99
CA VAL A 505 -33.89 7.30 -9.59
C VAL A 505 -33.50 6.62 -10.89
N TRP A 506 -33.25 5.30 -10.85
CA TRP A 506 -32.75 4.54 -12.00
C TRP A 506 -33.64 4.63 -13.25
N PRO A 507 -34.99 4.46 -13.18
CA PRO A 507 -35.83 4.50 -14.38
C PRO A 507 -35.78 5.84 -15.14
N LYS A 508 -35.59 6.95 -14.41
CA LYS A 508 -35.47 8.31 -14.98
C LYS A 508 -34.03 8.62 -15.41
N ALA A 509 -33.03 8.20 -14.64
CA ALA A 509 -31.65 8.70 -14.77
C ALA A 509 -30.65 7.73 -15.44
N LYS A 510 -31.02 6.48 -15.76
CA LYS A 510 -30.08 5.44 -16.28
C LYS A 510 -29.09 5.88 -17.38
N ASN A 511 -29.48 6.78 -18.30
CA ASN A 511 -28.63 7.25 -19.41
C ASN A 511 -27.60 8.35 -18.99
N TYR A 512 -27.75 8.89 -17.78
CA TYR A 512 -26.93 9.95 -17.20
C TYR A 512 -25.87 9.42 -16.20
N PHE A 513 -25.86 8.11 -15.93
CA PHE A 513 -24.85 7.47 -15.09
C PHE A 513 -23.54 7.18 -15.83
N TYR A 514 -22.44 7.18 -15.08
CA TYR A 514 -21.20 6.47 -15.38
C TYR A 514 -20.98 5.42 -14.29
N CYS A 515 -21.32 4.15 -14.56
CA CYS A 515 -21.26 3.09 -13.54
C CYS A 515 -20.06 2.17 -13.74
N HIS A 516 -19.13 2.14 -12.80
CA HIS A 516 -18.02 1.17 -12.81
C HIS A 516 -18.51 -0.20 -12.35
N ASP A 517 -18.41 -1.22 -13.19
CA ASP A 517 -19.00 -2.52 -12.94
C ASP A 517 -18.02 -3.64 -13.33
N SER A 518 -17.55 -4.40 -12.34
CA SER A 518 -16.59 -5.52 -12.54
C SER A 518 -17.25 -6.91 -12.59
N VAL A 519 -18.58 -6.99 -12.52
CA VAL A 519 -19.30 -8.27 -12.30
C VAL A 519 -20.54 -8.46 -13.18
N SER A 520 -21.18 -7.38 -13.60
CA SER A 520 -22.51 -7.36 -14.23
C SER A 520 -22.64 -6.31 -15.35
N CYS A 521 -21.53 -5.84 -15.92
CA CYS A 521 -21.52 -4.77 -16.92
C CYS A 521 -22.42 -5.05 -18.15
N LYS A 522 -22.57 -6.32 -18.55
CA LYS A 522 -23.51 -6.75 -19.61
C LYS A 522 -24.99 -6.66 -19.24
N LYS A 523 -25.33 -6.65 -17.94
CA LYS A 523 -26.71 -6.69 -17.43
C LYS A 523 -27.36 -5.30 -17.38
N TRP A 524 -26.56 -4.26 -17.15
CA TRP A 524 -27.06 -2.90 -16.90
C TRP A 524 -26.51 -1.89 -17.91
N PRO A 525 -27.33 -0.98 -18.47
CA PRO A 525 -26.83 0.10 -19.31
C PRO A 525 -25.91 1.04 -18.53
N SER A 526 -25.14 1.85 -19.27
CA SER A 526 -24.19 2.83 -18.73
C SER A 526 -23.12 2.24 -17.80
N SER A 527 -22.81 0.96 -18.01
CA SER A 527 -21.77 0.23 -17.28
C SER A 527 -20.44 0.31 -18.02
N TYR A 528 -19.39 0.60 -17.27
CA TYR A 528 -18.02 0.78 -17.74
C TYR A 528 -17.09 -0.13 -16.93
N PRO A 529 -16.03 -0.67 -17.55
CA PRO A 529 -15.12 -1.57 -16.86
C PRO A 529 -14.30 -0.84 -15.78
N PHE A 530 -13.94 -1.55 -14.72
CA PHE A 530 -13.22 -0.96 -13.58
C PHE A 530 -11.82 -0.43 -13.95
N PRO A 531 -11.38 0.76 -13.46
CA PRO A 531 -10.10 1.39 -13.83
C PRO A 531 -8.87 0.58 -13.47
N VAL A 532 -8.88 -0.04 -12.29
CA VAL A 532 -7.73 -0.75 -11.70
C VAL A 532 -8.06 -2.23 -11.51
N ALA A 533 -7.03 -3.07 -11.48
CA ALA A 533 -7.15 -4.45 -11.05
C ALA A 533 -7.50 -4.56 -9.55
N ARG A 534 -8.01 -5.72 -9.13
CA ARG A 534 -8.38 -6.01 -7.75
C ARG A 534 -7.23 -6.74 -7.06
N ASN A 535 -6.84 -6.33 -5.85
CA ASN A 535 -5.87 -7.08 -5.06
C ASN A 535 -6.57 -8.19 -4.26
N GLY A 536 -6.41 -9.44 -4.71
CA GLY A 536 -7.07 -10.59 -4.10
C GLY A 536 -8.59 -10.48 -4.14
N LYS A 537 -9.25 -10.53 -2.98
CA LYS A 537 -10.71 -10.52 -2.84
C LYS A 537 -11.32 -9.20 -2.33
N GLU A 538 -10.55 -8.13 -2.22
CA GLU A 538 -11.07 -6.81 -1.84
C GLU A 538 -12.16 -6.32 -2.82
N HIS A 539 -13.06 -5.45 -2.37
CA HIS A 539 -14.01 -4.75 -3.24
C HIS A 539 -14.36 -3.37 -2.70
N VAL A 540 -14.71 -2.46 -3.60
CA VAL A 540 -15.43 -1.25 -3.21
C VAL A 540 -16.83 -1.63 -2.72
N GLY A 541 -17.20 -1.18 -1.52
CA GLY A 541 -18.44 -1.57 -0.83
C GLY A 541 -18.38 -2.91 -0.09
N GLY A 542 -17.19 -3.49 0.10
CA GLY A 542 -17.03 -4.63 1.00
C GLY A 542 -17.33 -4.23 2.45
N VAL A 543 -18.03 -5.10 3.17
CA VAL A 543 -18.42 -4.88 4.57
C VAL A 543 -17.27 -5.26 5.50
N TYR A 544 -16.96 -4.40 6.47
CA TYR A 544 -15.93 -4.64 7.48
C TYR A 544 -16.50 -4.57 8.91
N ASP A 545 -15.89 -5.30 9.84
CA ASP A 545 -16.18 -5.20 11.26
C ASP A 545 -15.43 -4.03 11.95
N GLN A 546 -15.55 -3.93 13.27
CA GLN A 546 -14.85 -2.93 14.09
C GLN A 546 -13.33 -3.11 14.13
N TYR A 547 -12.83 -4.30 13.83
CA TYR A 547 -11.40 -4.62 13.73
C TYR A 547 -10.87 -4.42 12.31
N ASN A 548 -11.67 -3.86 11.38
CA ASN A 548 -11.29 -3.70 9.98
C ASN A 548 -11.02 -5.03 9.27
N ILE A 549 -11.65 -6.12 9.74
CA ILE A 549 -11.64 -7.43 9.09
C ILE A 549 -12.83 -7.49 8.11
N PRO A 550 -12.62 -7.85 6.83
CA PRO A 550 -13.69 -7.99 5.85
C PRO A 550 -14.63 -9.16 6.19
N ARG A 551 -15.93 -9.00 5.90
CA ARG A 551 -16.95 -10.03 6.12
C ARG A 551 -16.69 -11.25 5.23
N GLN A 552 -16.26 -12.35 5.86
CA GLN A 552 -15.83 -13.57 5.15
C GLN A 552 -16.85 -14.08 4.11
N GLY A 553 -18.15 -14.05 4.44
CA GLY A 553 -19.20 -14.50 3.51
C GLY A 553 -19.28 -13.72 2.19
N ASP A 554 -18.84 -12.45 2.13
CA ASP A 554 -18.71 -11.74 0.85
C ASP A 554 -17.48 -12.25 0.08
N LEU A 555 -16.35 -12.46 0.78
CA LEU A 555 -15.14 -13.01 0.18
C LEU A 555 -15.38 -14.41 -0.40
N ASP A 556 -16.22 -15.23 0.25
CA ASP A 556 -16.53 -16.59 -0.21
C ASP A 556 -17.37 -16.59 -1.50
N ILE A 557 -18.25 -15.61 -1.68
CA ILE A 557 -19.06 -15.43 -2.91
C ILE A 557 -18.19 -14.98 -4.09
N LEU A 558 -17.13 -14.21 -3.83
CA LEU A 558 -16.27 -13.65 -4.87
C LEU A 558 -15.33 -14.71 -5.48
N ASN A 559 -15.85 -15.44 -6.47
CA ASN A 559 -15.05 -16.29 -7.35
C ASN A 559 -14.41 -15.45 -8.47
N LEU A 560 -13.10 -15.21 -8.36
CA LEU A 560 -12.33 -14.38 -9.30
C LEU A 560 -12.29 -14.99 -10.71
N ASP A 561 -12.28 -16.32 -10.83
CA ASP A 561 -12.20 -17.03 -12.11
C ASP A 561 -13.54 -17.01 -12.88
N ALA A 562 -14.63 -16.59 -12.22
CA ALA A 562 -15.98 -16.49 -12.79
C ALA A 562 -16.41 -15.04 -13.11
N LEU A 563 -15.53 -14.05 -12.92
CA LEU A 563 -15.84 -12.66 -13.26
C LEU A 563 -15.80 -12.45 -14.79
N PRO A 564 -16.77 -11.74 -15.39
CA PRO A 564 -16.78 -11.56 -16.84
C PRO A 564 -15.61 -10.67 -17.27
N ALA A 565 -14.79 -11.13 -18.21
CA ALA A 565 -13.57 -10.46 -18.63
C ALA A 565 -13.86 -9.01 -19.05
N GLU A 566 -14.85 -8.79 -19.91
CA GLU A 566 -15.27 -7.46 -20.39
C GLU A 566 -15.73 -6.46 -19.32
N CYS A 567 -16.02 -6.91 -18.08
CA CYS A 567 -16.38 -6.02 -16.96
C CYS A 567 -15.14 -5.55 -16.19
N THR A 568 -14.01 -6.24 -16.34
CA THR A 568 -12.71 -5.69 -15.96
C THR A 568 -12.20 -4.84 -17.13
N LYS A 569 -11.35 -3.83 -16.89
CA LYS A 569 -10.55 -3.28 -18.00
C LYS A 569 -9.55 -4.35 -18.40
N VAL A 570 -9.97 -5.26 -19.29
CA VAL A 570 -9.02 -6.08 -20.02
C VAL A 570 -8.19 -5.11 -20.83
N THR A 571 -6.94 -4.91 -20.43
CA THR A 571 -5.89 -4.56 -21.37
C THR A 571 -5.62 -5.78 -22.26
N SER A 572 -6.66 -6.17 -23.01
CA SER A 572 -6.55 -7.17 -24.06
C SER A 572 -5.65 -6.59 -25.13
N THR A 573 -4.57 -7.22 -25.57
CA THR A 573 -4.40 -8.64 -25.95
C THR A 573 -5.42 -9.13 -26.97
N GLN A 574 -5.88 -8.21 -27.84
CA GLN A 574 -6.13 -8.50 -29.24
C GLN A 574 -5.74 -7.26 -30.05
N ALA A 575 -4.91 -7.44 -31.08
CA ALA A 575 -4.61 -6.39 -32.03
C ALA A 575 -5.75 -6.29 -33.07
N PRO A 576 -6.30 -5.10 -33.30
CA PRO A 576 -6.86 -4.74 -34.59
C PRO A 576 -5.78 -4.02 -35.40
N GLU A 577 -5.45 -4.58 -36.56
CA GLU A 577 -4.86 -3.76 -37.62
C GLU A 577 -5.83 -2.64 -38.03
N THR A 578 -5.28 -1.61 -38.68
CA THR A 578 -5.96 -0.46 -39.31
C THR A 578 -6.43 0.70 -38.43
N THR A 579 -5.71 1.82 -38.62
CA THR A 579 -6.20 3.22 -38.60
C THR A 579 -6.84 3.74 -37.31
N ILE A 580 -6.01 4.32 -36.46
CA ILE A 580 -6.42 5.34 -35.48
C ILE A 580 -6.95 6.56 -36.25
N ALA A 581 -8.26 6.79 -36.21
CA ALA A 581 -8.81 8.12 -36.42
C ALA A 581 -8.56 8.96 -35.14
N PRO A 582 -7.92 10.14 -35.23
CA PRO A 582 -7.48 10.87 -34.05
C PRO A 582 -8.64 11.58 -33.32
N SER A 583 -9.12 11.00 -32.22
CA SER A 583 -10.14 11.61 -31.36
C SER A 583 -9.57 12.71 -30.44
N THR A 584 -9.28 13.86 -31.05
CA THR A 584 -9.59 15.19 -30.49
C THR A 584 -9.32 15.45 -28.98
N LEU A 585 -8.14 15.10 -28.48
CA LEU A 585 -7.46 15.97 -27.50
C LEU A 585 -6.62 16.97 -28.29
N LYS A 586 -7.22 18.12 -28.60
CA LYS A 586 -6.46 19.22 -29.22
C LYS A 586 -5.40 19.72 -28.23
N THR A 587 -4.21 19.96 -28.79
CA THR A 587 -3.10 20.76 -28.22
C THR A 587 -2.47 20.30 -26.90
N SER A 588 -1.80 19.15 -26.92
CA SER A 588 -0.52 19.04 -26.20
C SER A 588 0.58 18.52 -27.14
N ARG A 589 1.72 19.21 -27.16
CA ARG A 589 2.87 18.85 -27.99
C ARG A 589 3.51 17.55 -27.45
N PRO A 590 4.06 16.66 -28.31
CA PRO A 590 4.78 15.49 -27.85
C PRO A 590 6.02 15.88 -27.05
N VAL A 591 6.33 15.13 -25.99
CA VAL A 591 7.55 15.34 -25.20
C VAL A 591 8.74 14.84 -26.01
N VAL A 592 9.76 15.67 -26.18
CA VAL A 592 10.97 15.32 -26.93
C VAL A 592 12.10 14.98 -25.96
N ILE A 593 12.52 13.72 -25.95
CA ILE A 593 13.63 13.24 -25.11
C ILE A 593 14.89 13.06 -25.96
N TRP A 594 16.02 13.58 -25.48
CA TRP A 594 17.34 13.40 -26.09
C TRP A 594 18.15 12.31 -25.37
N SER A 595 18.87 11.48 -26.13
CA SER A 595 19.82 10.50 -25.58
C SER A 595 21.07 10.31 -26.45
N ASN A 596 22.19 9.97 -25.81
CA ASN A 596 23.48 9.65 -26.44
C ASN A 596 24.04 8.29 -26.00
N ASP A 597 23.16 7.38 -25.57
CA ASP A 597 23.54 6.23 -24.76
C ASP A 597 24.48 5.21 -25.44
N PHE A 598 25.33 4.56 -24.65
CA PHE A 598 26.23 3.51 -25.09
C PHE A 598 25.60 2.10 -25.06
N HIS A 599 24.41 1.92 -24.49
CA HIS A 599 23.68 0.66 -24.55
C HIS A 599 22.36 0.79 -25.33
N ILE A 600 22.23 0.06 -26.44
CA ILE A 600 21.05 0.15 -27.33
C ILE A 600 19.74 -0.32 -26.68
N SER A 601 19.76 -1.43 -25.94
CA SER A 601 18.53 -2.10 -25.51
C SER A 601 17.68 -1.33 -24.48
N PRO A 602 18.23 -0.70 -23.41
CA PRO A 602 17.42 0.12 -22.50
C PRO A 602 16.76 1.31 -23.19
N ILE A 603 17.44 1.96 -24.14
CA ILE A 603 16.87 3.08 -24.91
C ILE A 603 15.84 2.58 -25.94
N HIS A 604 16.07 1.42 -26.56
CA HIS A 604 15.07 0.78 -27.43
C HIS A 604 13.80 0.41 -26.66
N ASP A 605 13.94 -0.15 -25.46
CA ASP A 605 12.81 -0.43 -24.59
C ASP A 605 12.07 0.85 -24.16
N LEU A 606 12.82 1.85 -23.68
CA LEU A 606 12.27 3.13 -23.26
C LEU A 606 11.50 3.83 -24.39
N LYS A 607 12.01 3.74 -25.63
CA LYS A 607 11.30 4.17 -26.84
C LYS A 607 10.00 3.41 -27.03
N ASN A 608 10.05 2.07 -27.05
CA ASN A 608 8.87 1.23 -27.23
C ASN A 608 7.79 1.50 -26.16
N PHE A 609 8.20 1.69 -24.91
CA PHE A 609 7.32 1.93 -23.78
C PHE A 609 6.71 3.35 -23.79
N LEU A 610 7.50 4.38 -24.11
CA LEU A 610 7.07 5.78 -24.00
C LEU A 610 6.49 6.40 -25.28
N GLN A 611 6.81 5.88 -26.48
CA GLN A 611 6.20 6.39 -27.72
C GLN A 611 4.66 6.38 -27.69
N PRO A 612 3.98 5.32 -27.21
CA PRO A 612 2.52 5.32 -27.00
C PRO A 612 2.00 6.40 -26.02
N MET A 613 2.86 6.97 -25.16
CA MET A 613 2.52 8.01 -24.19
C MET A 613 2.73 9.44 -24.74
N GLY A 614 2.96 9.57 -26.05
CA GLY A 614 3.18 10.86 -26.72
C GLY A 614 4.60 11.39 -26.54
N VAL A 615 5.60 10.50 -26.61
CA VAL A 615 7.03 10.84 -26.51
C VAL A 615 7.74 10.60 -27.83
N THR A 616 8.53 11.57 -28.27
CA THR A 616 9.44 11.49 -29.43
C THR A 616 10.88 11.46 -28.92
N PHE A 617 11.74 10.69 -29.57
CA PHE A 617 13.15 10.57 -29.18
C PHE A 617 14.08 11.13 -30.24
N ILE A 618 15.03 11.96 -29.80
CA ILE A 618 16.24 12.33 -30.54
C ILE A 618 17.36 11.48 -29.94
N ASP A 619 17.52 10.28 -30.48
CA ASP A 619 18.47 9.28 -30.02
C ASP A 619 19.65 9.23 -30.99
N LYS A 620 20.81 9.67 -30.49
CA LYS A 620 22.08 9.67 -31.19
C LYS A 620 23.05 8.77 -30.42
N SER A 621 22.77 7.47 -30.44
CA SER A 621 23.49 6.45 -29.68
C SER A 621 24.96 6.38 -30.06
N LEU A 622 25.81 6.36 -29.03
CA LEU A 622 27.25 6.20 -29.14
C LEU A 622 27.69 4.73 -29.02
N SER A 623 26.75 3.80 -28.84
CA SER A 623 27.01 2.36 -28.72
C SER A 623 27.79 1.78 -29.91
N GLY A 624 28.64 0.78 -29.66
CA GLY A 624 29.20 -0.07 -30.73
C GLY A 624 28.12 -0.76 -31.57
N HIS A 625 26.97 -1.09 -30.94
CA HIS A 625 25.89 -1.85 -31.54
C HIS A 625 24.74 -0.99 -32.11
N CYS A 626 24.89 0.34 -32.19
CA CYS A 626 23.86 1.27 -32.66
C CYS A 626 23.25 0.95 -34.04
N HIS A 627 23.97 0.18 -34.87
CA HIS A 627 23.51 -0.28 -36.18
C HIS A 627 22.36 -1.31 -36.09
N LEU A 628 22.25 -2.07 -35.00
CA LEU A 628 21.18 -3.05 -34.80
C LEU A 628 19.81 -2.40 -34.57
N THR A 629 19.78 -1.13 -34.15
CA THR A 629 18.56 -0.34 -33.89
C THR A 629 18.39 0.85 -34.84
N ASN A 630 19.32 1.06 -35.79
CA ASN A 630 19.40 2.24 -36.65
C ASN A 630 19.42 3.57 -35.86
N THR A 631 20.12 3.60 -34.73
CA THR A 631 20.20 4.76 -33.81
C THR A 631 21.58 5.41 -33.74
N CYS A 632 22.50 5.03 -34.63
CA CYS A 632 23.86 5.56 -34.62
C CYS A 632 23.88 7.09 -34.70
N ALA A 633 24.68 7.70 -33.81
CA ALA A 633 24.91 9.13 -33.78
C ALA A 633 25.37 9.69 -35.13
N ASN A 634 24.49 10.46 -35.78
CA ASN A 634 24.79 11.24 -36.98
C ASN A 634 24.79 12.73 -36.62
N GLY A 635 25.80 13.47 -37.09
CA GLY A 635 25.89 14.92 -36.92
C GLY A 635 26.01 15.39 -35.46
N LEU A 636 26.67 14.62 -34.58
CA LEU A 636 27.12 15.15 -33.29
C LEU A 636 28.35 16.05 -33.48
N LYS A 637 28.33 17.24 -32.88
CA LYS A 637 29.37 18.27 -33.04
C LYS A 637 30.58 18.13 -32.10
N VAL A 638 30.43 17.40 -30.98
CA VAL A 638 31.40 17.39 -29.87
C VAL A 638 31.54 15.99 -29.25
N LEU A 639 30.42 15.32 -28.97
CA LEU A 639 30.45 13.94 -28.45
C LEU A 639 30.67 12.91 -29.56
N ASP A 640 31.52 11.93 -29.26
CA ASP A 640 31.79 10.76 -30.08
C ASP A 640 31.98 9.50 -29.20
N LYS A 641 32.24 8.35 -29.85
CA LYS A 641 32.40 7.06 -29.16
C LYS A 641 33.65 6.97 -28.28
N GLY A 642 34.68 7.77 -28.57
CA GLY A 642 35.94 7.80 -27.81
C GLY A 642 35.85 8.71 -26.57
N ASN A 643 35.10 9.80 -26.64
CA ASN A 643 35.03 10.79 -25.54
C ASN A 643 33.78 10.68 -24.63
N GLY A 644 32.67 10.10 -25.12
CA GLY A 644 31.37 10.18 -24.44
C GLY A 644 31.23 9.42 -23.12
N ILE A 645 31.93 8.29 -22.93
CA ILE A 645 31.89 7.56 -21.64
C ILE A 645 32.63 8.36 -20.56
N ASN A 646 33.86 8.76 -20.88
CA ASN A 646 34.79 9.25 -19.89
C ASN A 646 34.65 10.75 -19.60
N LEU A 647 34.18 11.59 -20.53
CA LEU A 647 34.10 13.06 -20.37
C LEU A 647 35.32 13.65 -19.62
N ASP A 648 36.51 13.21 -20.02
CA ASP A 648 37.78 13.40 -19.33
C ASP A 648 38.43 14.77 -19.60
N ARG A 649 38.23 15.33 -20.80
CA ARG A 649 38.64 16.70 -21.16
C ARG A 649 37.76 17.74 -20.45
N PRO A 650 38.27 18.59 -19.53
CA PRO A 650 37.43 19.55 -18.79
C PRO A 650 36.75 20.61 -19.67
N SER A 651 37.30 20.94 -20.84
CA SER A 651 36.67 21.88 -21.78
C SER A 651 35.43 21.31 -22.47
N ILE A 652 35.21 19.98 -22.47
CA ILE A 652 34.13 19.33 -23.22
C ILE A 652 32.73 19.82 -22.82
N TYR A 653 32.52 20.13 -21.53
CA TYR A 653 31.27 20.70 -21.00
C TYR A 653 30.97 22.07 -21.63
N THR A 654 31.99 22.93 -21.72
CA THR A 654 31.89 24.27 -22.29
C THR A 654 31.73 24.22 -23.81
N GLU A 655 32.47 23.34 -24.48
CA GLU A 655 32.39 23.13 -25.93
C GLU A 655 31.02 22.59 -26.34
N PHE A 656 30.52 21.57 -25.64
CA PHE A 656 29.19 20.99 -25.87
C PHE A 656 28.10 22.04 -25.68
N PHE A 657 28.10 22.76 -24.55
CA PHE A 657 27.12 23.82 -24.33
C PHE A 657 27.19 24.91 -25.41
N LYS A 658 28.38 25.39 -25.77
CA LYS A 658 28.55 26.38 -26.86
C LYS A 658 28.06 25.87 -28.22
N ALA A 659 28.27 24.59 -28.53
CA ALA A 659 27.88 23.99 -29.81
C ALA A 659 26.37 23.72 -29.96
N TYR A 660 25.64 23.64 -28.84
CA TYR A 660 24.23 23.25 -28.82
C TYR A 660 23.26 24.24 -28.16
N LYS A 661 23.73 25.29 -27.46
CA LYS A 661 22.85 26.26 -26.78
C LYS A 661 21.83 26.96 -27.70
N ASP A 662 22.24 27.24 -28.95
CA ASP A 662 21.42 27.87 -29.99
C ASP A 662 21.09 26.90 -31.14
N ASP A 663 21.23 25.58 -30.91
CA ASP A 663 21.03 24.58 -31.97
C ASP A 663 19.54 24.24 -32.16
N PRO A 664 18.99 24.29 -33.41
CA PRO A 664 17.56 24.07 -33.66
C PRO A 664 17.03 22.66 -33.34
N GLU A 665 17.90 21.66 -33.22
CA GLU A 665 17.52 20.31 -32.79
C GLU A 665 17.49 20.23 -31.26
N MET A 666 18.54 20.76 -30.60
CA MET A 666 18.59 20.90 -29.14
C MET A 666 17.47 21.79 -28.58
N GLU A 667 17.04 22.81 -29.34
CA GLU A 667 15.95 23.68 -28.96
C GLU A 667 14.63 22.90 -28.75
N LYS A 668 14.39 21.89 -29.59
CA LYS A 668 13.20 21.04 -29.55
C LYS A 668 13.16 20.09 -28.36
N VAL A 669 14.26 19.86 -27.66
CA VAL A 669 14.33 18.90 -26.52
C VAL A 669 13.59 19.43 -25.29
N ASP A 670 12.82 18.59 -24.61
CA ASP A 670 12.22 18.88 -23.30
C ASP A 670 13.02 18.26 -22.15
N ALA A 671 13.57 17.06 -22.35
CA ALA A 671 14.39 16.35 -21.37
C ALA A 671 15.57 15.58 -21.97
N PHE A 672 16.60 15.38 -21.16
CA PHE A 672 17.70 14.45 -21.43
C PHE A 672 17.54 13.16 -20.63
N VAL A 673 17.92 12.02 -21.20
CA VAL A 673 17.94 10.73 -20.49
C VAL A 673 19.28 10.00 -20.66
N CYS A 674 19.83 9.52 -19.54
CA CYS A 674 21.10 8.78 -19.49
C CYS A 674 20.95 7.47 -18.69
N TYR A 675 21.20 6.34 -19.35
CA TYR A 675 21.23 5.01 -18.74
C TYR A 675 22.68 4.51 -18.59
N HIS A 676 23.45 4.53 -19.69
CA HIS A 676 24.76 3.91 -19.79
C HIS A 676 25.74 4.81 -20.60
N PRO A 677 26.67 5.56 -19.95
CA PRO A 677 26.72 5.82 -18.52
C PRO A 677 25.68 6.86 -18.10
N SER A 678 25.08 6.66 -16.93
CA SER A 678 24.25 7.68 -16.29
C SER A 678 25.04 8.94 -15.91
N SER A 679 26.36 8.82 -15.67
CA SER A 679 27.29 9.95 -15.47
C SER A 679 27.44 10.88 -16.67
N MET A 680 27.03 10.45 -17.88
CA MET A 680 27.00 11.33 -19.05
C MET A 680 26.05 12.52 -18.86
N CYS A 681 25.07 12.43 -17.97
CA CYS A 681 24.12 13.50 -17.69
C CYS A 681 24.75 14.78 -17.11
N GLU A 682 26.02 14.73 -16.66
CA GLU A 682 26.79 15.93 -16.31
C GLU A 682 26.92 16.92 -17.47
N ILE A 683 27.03 16.43 -18.72
CA ILE A 683 27.18 17.30 -19.90
C ILE A 683 25.92 18.11 -20.23
N PHE A 684 24.77 17.66 -19.72
CA PHE A 684 23.48 18.31 -19.93
C PHE A 684 23.11 19.30 -18.81
N MET A 685 23.84 19.32 -17.69
CA MET A 685 23.60 20.23 -16.57
C MET A 685 23.59 21.74 -16.94
N PRO A 686 24.38 22.23 -17.92
CA PRO A 686 24.32 23.64 -18.33
C PRO A 686 23.03 24.06 -19.03
N PHE A 687 22.19 23.12 -19.45
CA PHE A 687 20.92 23.41 -20.13
C PHE A 687 19.77 23.51 -19.13
N ASN A 688 18.97 24.57 -19.23
CA ASN A 688 17.73 24.71 -18.45
C ASN A 688 16.59 23.84 -19.04
N LYS A 689 16.74 22.52 -18.91
CA LYS A 689 15.80 21.47 -19.34
C LYS A 689 15.75 20.35 -18.28
N SER A 690 14.78 19.46 -18.36
CA SER A 690 14.70 18.32 -17.43
C SER A 690 15.82 17.28 -17.69
N ILE A 691 16.34 16.69 -16.63
CA ILE A 691 17.35 15.61 -16.68
C ILE A 691 16.77 14.37 -15.98
N ILE A 692 16.84 13.23 -16.66
CA ILE A 692 16.36 11.93 -16.19
C ILE A 692 17.56 10.97 -16.13
N VAL A 693 18.03 10.70 -14.92
CA VAL A 693 19.22 9.85 -14.67
C VAL A 693 18.73 8.46 -14.25
N VAL A 694 19.02 7.40 -15.01
CA VAL A 694 18.54 6.03 -14.71
C VAL A 694 19.66 5.01 -14.92
N PRO A 695 20.65 4.90 -14.01
CA PRO A 695 21.66 3.85 -14.08
C PRO A 695 21.06 2.47 -14.38
N SER A 696 21.53 1.87 -15.47
CA SER A 696 21.30 0.46 -15.81
C SER A 696 22.38 -0.47 -15.26
N THR A 697 23.50 0.13 -14.82
CA THR A 697 24.70 -0.54 -14.33
C THR A 697 25.51 0.53 -13.60
N ARG A 698 25.79 0.36 -12.30
CA ARG A 698 26.63 1.18 -11.40
C ARG A 698 27.02 2.57 -11.93
N TYR A 699 26.32 3.55 -11.39
CA TYR A 699 26.27 4.94 -11.86
C TYR A 699 27.63 5.67 -12.01
N GLU A 700 28.71 5.18 -11.38
CA GLU A 700 30.07 5.70 -11.49
C GLU A 700 30.82 5.27 -12.77
N MET A 701 30.16 4.61 -13.72
CA MET A 701 30.77 4.29 -15.01
C MET A 701 31.36 5.55 -15.68
N GLY A 702 32.63 5.47 -16.09
CA GLY A 702 33.38 6.62 -16.63
C GLY A 702 33.91 7.60 -15.58
N ARG A 703 33.72 7.33 -14.28
CA ARG A 703 34.12 8.17 -13.14
C ARG A 703 34.88 7.36 -12.07
N HIS A 704 35.67 6.38 -12.50
CA HIS A 704 36.24 5.35 -11.63
C HIS A 704 37.33 5.81 -10.63
N SER A 705 37.97 6.98 -10.81
CA SER A 705 38.90 7.52 -9.80
C SER A 705 38.14 8.19 -8.66
N LYS A 706 38.75 8.24 -7.48
CA LYS A 706 38.14 8.82 -6.27
C LYS A 706 37.60 10.22 -6.52
N GLU A 707 38.42 11.10 -7.07
CA GLU A 707 38.14 12.51 -7.29
C GLU A 707 36.99 12.70 -8.28
N ARG A 708 36.95 11.84 -9.31
CA ARG A 708 35.92 11.87 -10.36
C ARG A 708 34.59 11.30 -9.87
N TRP A 709 34.63 10.28 -9.02
CA TRP A 709 33.43 9.72 -8.39
C TRP A 709 32.85 10.71 -7.36
N GLU A 710 33.67 11.29 -6.48
CA GLU A 710 33.24 12.31 -5.52
C GLU A 710 32.64 13.54 -6.24
N ALA A 711 33.27 14.01 -7.32
CA ALA A 711 32.72 15.09 -8.16
C ALA A 711 31.37 14.70 -8.81
N TRP A 712 31.24 13.47 -9.30
CA TRP A 712 29.97 12.98 -9.85
C TRP A 712 28.88 12.90 -8.77
N ASN A 713 29.20 12.50 -7.54
CA ASN A 713 28.22 12.47 -6.44
C ASN A 713 27.69 13.88 -6.12
N VAL A 714 28.56 14.89 -6.12
CA VAL A 714 28.18 16.30 -5.97
C VAL A 714 27.27 16.75 -7.12
N ASN A 715 27.58 16.38 -8.36
CA ASN A 715 26.79 16.74 -9.53
C ASN A 715 25.45 16.00 -9.59
N LEU A 716 25.39 14.70 -9.27
CA LEU A 716 24.16 13.93 -9.16
C LEU A 716 23.26 14.47 -8.06
N LYS A 717 23.83 14.92 -6.93
CA LYS A 717 23.09 15.63 -5.87
C LYS A 717 22.51 16.95 -6.38
N ARG A 718 23.29 17.77 -7.07
CA ARG A 718 22.81 19.00 -7.74
C ARG A 718 21.69 18.73 -8.74
N ILE A 719 21.78 17.66 -9.53
CA ILE A 719 20.72 17.23 -10.46
C ILE A 719 19.46 16.85 -9.65
N SER A 720 19.60 16.08 -8.58
CA SER A 720 18.50 15.60 -7.72
C SER A 720 17.75 16.71 -6.98
N ASP A 721 18.44 17.79 -6.61
CA ASP A 721 17.85 18.92 -5.89
C ASP A 721 17.01 19.86 -6.79
N GLN A 722 17.05 19.67 -8.12
CA GLN A 722 16.23 20.42 -9.06
C GLN A 722 14.82 19.82 -9.22
N PRO A 723 13.74 20.60 -9.05
CA PRO A 723 12.37 20.09 -9.06
C PRO A 723 11.90 19.54 -10.42
N GLN A 724 12.59 19.88 -11.52
CA GLN A 724 12.33 19.39 -12.87
C GLN A 724 13.00 18.05 -13.20
N ASN A 725 14.00 17.63 -12.41
CA ASN A 725 14.84 16.46 -12.70
C ASN A 725 14.37 15.21 -11.96
N THR A 726 14.66 14.03 -12.50
CA THR A 726 14.30 12.73 -11.91
C THR A 726 15.52 11.84 -11.81
N ILE A 727 15.80 11.36 -10.60
CA ILE A 727 16.78 10.29 -10.37
C ILE A 727 15.99 8.97 -10.23
N GLY A 728 16.29 8.02 -11.10
CA GLY A 728 15.76 6.66 -11.08
C GLY A 728 16.87 5.61 -11.04
N ALA A 729 16.49 4.35 -11.19
CA ALA A 729 17.40 3.21 -11.40
C ALA A 729 16.66 2.09 -12.15
N ASN A 730 17.35 1.35 -13.01
CA ASN A 730 16.73 0.30 -13.83
C ASN A 730 16.44 -1.00 -13.07
N ASN A 731 17.01 -1.18 -11.88
CA ASN A 731 16.84 -2.35 -11.02
C ASN A 731 17.04 -1.95 -9.55
N GLN A 732 16.68 -2.82 -8.61
CA GLN A 732 16.79 -2.53 -7.18
C GLN A 732 18.24 -2.46 -6.70
N TYR A 733 19.16 -3.21 -7.32
CA TYR A 733 20.57 -3.20 -6.97
C TYR A 733 21.19 -1.82 -7.18
N ASP A 734 21.05 -1.24 -8.37
CA ASP A 734 21.56 0.08 -8.71
C ASP A 734 20.81 1.20 -7.94
N LEU A 735 19.55 0.98 -7.54
CA LEU A 735 18.81 1.89 -6.66
C LEU A 735 19.49 2.02 -5.30
N GLU A 736 19.72 0.90 -4.62
CA GLU A 736 20.39 0.89 -3.32
C GLU A 736 21.88 1.27 -3.44
N TYR A 737 22.52 0.99 -4.58
CA TYR A 737 23.89 1.39 -4.87
C TYR A 737 24.03 2.92 -4.92
N VAL A 738 23.18 3.61 -5.69
CA VAL A 738 23.13 5.09 -5.70
C VAL A 738 22.84 5.61 -4.29
N ARG A 739 21.90 5.01 -3.58
CA ARG A 739 21.54 5.42 -2.20
C ARG A 739 22.70 5.27 -1.23
N TYR A 740 23.46 4.17 -1.31
CA TYR A 740 24.60 3.89 -0.43
C TYR A 740 25.72 4.93 -0.56
N PHE A 741 26.01 5.41 -1.77
CA PHE A 741 27.11 6.38 -1.98
C PHE A 741 26.68 7.85 -1.97
N THR A 742 25.38 8.16 -2.08
CA THR A 742 24.90 9.55 -2.24
C THR A 742 23.80 9.98 -1.28
N GLY A 743 23.16 9.04 -0.57
CA GLY A 743 21.99 9.29 0.27
C GLY A 743 20.71 9.66 -0.50
N ILE A 744 20.77 9.78 -1.84
CA ILE A 744 19.61 10.01 -2.70
C ILE A 744 18.75 8.74 -2.70
N THR A 745 17.43 8.89 -2.73
CA THR A 745 16.50 7.76 -2.93
C THR A 745 15.94 7.81 -4.35
N PRO A 746 16.43 6.99 -5.29
CA PRO A 746 15.94 6.97 -6.66
C PRO A 746 14.53 6.38 -6.79
N THR A 747 13.86 6.67 -7.89
CA THR A 747 12.65 5.95 -8.32
C THR A 747 13.02 4.67 -9.07
N LEU A 748 12.49 3.52 -8.68
CA LEU A 748 12.67 2.28 -9.45
C LEU A 748 11.92 2.38 -10.79
N LEU A 749 12.66 2.40 -11.91
CA LEU A 749 12.20 2.58 -13.29
C LEU A 749 12.76 1.47 -14.20
N PRO A 750 12.33 0.20 -13.99
CA PRO A 750 12.86 -0.94 -14.72
C PRO A 750 12.49 -0.95 -16.19
N SER A 751 13.33 -1.59 -16.98
CA SER A 751 13.01 -1.93 -18.36
C SER A 751 11.74 -2.80 -18.39
N PHE A 752 10.79 -2.45 -19.25
CA PHE A 752 9.60 -3.26 -19.44
C PHE A 752 9.85 -4.41 -20.41
N CYS A 753 10.62 -4.23 -21.47
CA CYS A 753 10.77 -5.14 -22.62
C CYS A 753 9.43 -5.45 -23.31
N GLY A 754 8.63 -4.41 -23.53
CA GLY A 754 7.27 -4.51 -24.11
C GLY A 754 7.22 -4.94 -25.57
N TYR A 755 8.32 -4.78 -26.29
CA TYR A 755 8.49 -5.17 -27.70
C TYR A 755 8.61 -6.68 -27.91
N VAL A 756 8.75 -7.48 -26.84
CA VAL A 756 8.85 -8.94 -26.95
C VAL A 756 7.44 -9.55 -27.00
N GLU A 757 6.94 -9.78 -28.21
CA GLU A 757 5.60 -10.32 -28.45
C GLU A 757 5.47 -11.81 -28.12
N ASP A 758 6.52 -12.60 -28.39
CA ASP A 758 6.59 -14.03 -28.08
C ASP A 758 6.26 -14.35 -26.60
N LYS A 759 5.63 -15.49 -26.36
CA LYS A 759 5.22 -15.97 -25.03
C LYS A 759 5.53 -17.46 -24.89
N TYR A 760 5.82 -17.87 -23.66
CA TYR A 760 6.15 -19.25 -23.28
C TYR A 760 5.17 -20.26 -23.89
N ASN A 761 5.69 -21.10 -24.78
CA ASN A 761 4.95 -22.10 -25.53
C ASN A 761 5.86 -23.33 -25.75
N PRO A 762 6.10 -24.12 -24.68
CA PRO A 762 7.08 -25.20 -24.69
C PRO A 762 6.65 -26.31 -25.65
N THR A 763 7.31 -26.36 -26.81
CA THR A 763 7.11 -27.35 -27.88
C THR A 763 8.33 -28.23 -28.09
N ARG A 764 9.50 -27.82 -27.58
CA ARG A 764 10.75 -28.58 -27.58
C ARG A 764 11.02 -29.13 -26.16
N PRO A 765 11.36 -30.42 -26.02
CA PRO A 765 11.79 -30.98 -24.74
C PRO A 765 13.21 -30.51 -24.40
N GLY A 766 13.48 -30.34 -23.10
CA GLY A 766 14.76 -29.85 -22.59
C GLY A 766 14.72 -28.38 -22.14
N PHE A 767 15.79 -28.01 -21.45
CA PHE A 767 16.03 -26.67 -20.91
C PHE A 767 17.26 -26.05 -21.58
N LEU A 768 17.30 -24.72 -21.63
CA LEU A 768 18.47 -23.99 -22.09
C LEU A 768 19.37 -23.62 -20.90
N LEU A 769 20.68 -23.64 -21.09
CA LEU A 769 21.64 -22.99 -20.19
C LEU A 769 21.99 -21.61 -20.76
N SER A 770 21.81 -20.55 -19.97
CA SER A 770 22.17 -19.19 -20.36
C SER A 770 23.69 -19.08 -20.63
N PRO A 771 24.14 -18.11 -21.44
CA PRO A 771 25.57 -17.82 -21.57
C PRO A 771 26.23 -17.59 -20.20
N ILE A 772 27.38 -18.21 -19.98
CA ILE A 772 28.21 -18.05 -18.78
C ILE A 772 29.47 -17.30 -19.18
N HIS A 773 29.64 -16.05 -18.72
CA HIS A 773 30.75 -15.20 -19.15
C HIS A 773 32.06 -15.50 -18.41
N LYS A 774 32.01 -16.16 -17.24
CA LYS A 774 33.21 -16.62 -16.55
C LYS A 774 33.88 -17.75 -17.35
N ALA A 775 35.04 -17.44 -17.94
CA ALA A 775 35.86 -18.38 -18.69
C ALA A 775 36.10 -19.70 -17.92
N GLY A 776 35.91 -20.83 -18.58
CA GLY A 776 36.04 -22.18 -18.00
C GLY A 776 34.86 -22.65 -17.14
N PHE A 777 34.08 -21.75 -16.54
CA PHE A 777 33.04 -22.13 -15.59
C PHE A 777 31.86 -22.88 -16.23
N GLN A 778 31.60 -22.69 -17.53
CA GLN A 778 30.60 -23.50 -18.24
C GLN A 778 30.94 -25.01 -18.20
N ASN A 779 32.22 -25.36 -18.36
CA ASN A 779 32.65 -26.77 -18.32
C ASN A 779 32.55 -27.33 -16.90
N ILE A 780 32.86 -26.52 -15.88
CA ILE A 780 32.70 -26.88 -14.46
C ILE A 780 31.22 -27.14 -14.15
N PHE A 781 30.35 -26.22 -14.55
CA PHE A 781 28.90 -26.31 -14.32
C PHE A 781 28.29 -27.52 -15.02
N LEU A 782 28.58 -27.73 -16.32
CA LEU A 782 28.09 -28.87 -17.08
C LEU A 782 28.64 -30.20 -16.57
N GLY A 783 29.90 -30.25 -16.13
CA GLY A 783 30.47 -31.43 -15.47
C GLY A 783 29.76 -31.79 -14.18
N GLY A 784 29.51 -30.80 -13.31
CA GLY A 784 28.74 -30.98 -12.07
C GLY A 784 27.29 -31.40 -12.33
N PHE A 785 26.63 -30.80 -13.33
CA PHE A 785 25.28 -31.16 -13.76
C PHE A 785 25.20 -32.59 -14.30
N ASN A 786 26.10 -32.98 -15.21
CA ASN A 786 26.10 -34.32 -15.80
C ASN A 786 26.35 -35.41 -14.76
N LYS A 787 27.31 -35.21 -13.84
CA LYS A 787 27.54 -36.12 -12.71
C LYS A 787 26.28 -36.26 -11.83
N ALA A 788 25.64 -35.16 -11.47
CA ALA A 788 24.40 -35.21 -10.67
C ALA A 788 23.23 -35.86 -11.43
N LYS A 789 23.20 -35.76 -12.77
CA LYS A 789 22.21 -36.40 -13.65
C LYS A 789 22.38 -37.92 -13.70
N GLU A 790 23.62 -38.39 -13.78
CA GLU A 790 23.97 -39.81 -13.70
C GLU A 790 23.60 -40.39 -12.33
N GLU A 791 24.00 -39.74 -11.24
CA GLU A 791 23.70 -40.15 -9.85
C GLU A 791 22.19 -40.20 -9.53
N LEU A 792 21.38 -39.38 -10.19
CA LEU A 792 19.92 -39.34 -10.01
C LEU A 792 19.14 -40.12 -11.09
N HIS A 793 19.83 -40.87 -11.96
CA HIS A 793 19.27 -41.59 -13.11
C HIS A 793 18.24 -40.75 -13.91
N SER A 794 18.60 -39.49 -14.18
CA SER A 794 17.68 -38.49 -14.72
C SER A 794 17.81 -38.35 -16.25
N ASN A 795 16.67 -38.23 -16.94
CA ASN A 795 16.62 -38.00 -18.39
C ASN A 795 16.54 -36.51 -18.78
N VAL A 796 16.62 -35.57 -17.84
CA VAL A 796 16.56 -34.13 -18.11
C VAL A 796 17.67 -33.71 -19.08
N SER A 797 17.31 -32.94 -20.12
CA SER A 797 18.26 -32.32 -21.05
C SER A 797 18.49 -30.86 -20.68
N LEU A 798 19.76 -30.45 -20.72
CA LEU A 798 20.19 -29.06 -20.55
C LEU A 798 21.20 -28.76 -21.66
N THR A 799 20.94 -27.74 -22.49
CA THR A 799 21.75 -27.43 -23.67
C THR A 799 22.20 -25.97 -23.64
N PRO A 800 23.51 -25.67 -23.81
CA PRO A 800 24.00 -24.30 -23.88
C PRO A 800 23.35 -23.52 -25.02
N LEU A 801 22.74 -22.38 -24.67
CA LEU A 801 21.93 -21.58 -25.59
C LEU A 801 22.72 -21.17 -26.84
N ARG A 802 24.00 -20.79 -26.70
CA ARG A 802 24.85 -20.33 -27.81
C ARG A 802 25.41 -21.44 -28.69
N GLU A 803 25.48 -22.67 -28.19
CA GLU A 803 25.88 -23.84 -28.98
C GLU A 803 24.71 -24.32 -29.84
N LEU A 804 23.48 -24.26 -29.31
CA LEU A 804 22.27 -24.57 -30.07
C LEU A 804 21.86 -23.44 -31.02
N TYR A 805 22.06 -22.18 -30.61
CA TYR A 805 21.68 -20.98 -31.36
C TYR A 805 22.81 -19.93 -31.34
N GLY A 806 23.60 -19.86 -32.42
CA GLY A 806 24.53 -18.74 -32.61
C GLY A 806 23.79 -17.39 -32.55
N HIS A 807 22.67 -17.32 -33.28
CA HIS A 807 21.64 -16.28 -33.16
C HIS A 807 20.28 -16.96 -32.97
N TYR A 808 19.37 -16.31 -32.21
CA TYR A 808 18.03 -16.83 -31.89
C TYR A 808 16.95 -15.78 -32.17
N LYS A 809 15.72 -16.23 -32.39
CA LYS A 809 14.50 -15.42 -32.23
C LYS A 809 13.92 -15.62 -30.82
N TYR A 810 13.11 -14.69 -30.34
CA TYR A 810 12.42 -14.86 -29.05
C TYR A 810 11.55 -16.14 -29.02
N SER A 811 10.89 -16.45 -30.14
CA SER A 811 10.17 -17.72 -30.36
C SER A 811 11.01 -18.98 -30.15
N ASP A 812 12.32 -18.94 -30.47
CA ASP A 812 13.22 -20.08 -30.23
C ASP A 812 13.36 -20.32 -28.73
N LEU A 813 13.61 -19.27 -27.94
CA LEU A 813 13.73 -19.37 -26.47
C LEU A 813 12.40 -19.80 -25.83
N ALA A 814 11.30 -19.20 -26.27
CA ALA A 814 9.95 -19.49 -25.76
C ALA A 814 9.48 -20.93 -26.06
N SER A 815 10.14 -21.62 -26.99
CA SER A 815 9.82 -23.01 -27.36
C SER A 815 10.40 -24.09 -26.43
N HIS A 816 11.33 -23.76 -25.53
CA HIS A 816 11.93 -24.70 -24.57
C HIS A 816 11.18 -24.74 -23.23
N GLN A 817 11.45 -25.74 -22.39
CA GLN A 817 10.76 -25.91 -21.10
C GLN A 817 11.08 -24.81 -20.08
N GLY A 818 12.27 -24.22 -20.16
CA GLY A 818 12.74 -23.13 -19.29
C GLY A 818 14.23 -22.83 -19.51
N ILE A 819 14.76 -21.86 -18.78
CA ILE A 819 16.16 -21.44 -18.88
C ILE A 819 16.82 -21.52 -17.50
N VAL A 820 17.95 -22.23 -17.43
CA VAL A 820 18.85 -22.26 -16.27
C VAL A 820 19.90 -21.17 -16.43
N HIS A 821 20.10 -20.39 -15.38
CA HIS A 821 21.06 -19.30 -15.36
C HIS A 821 22.21 -19.56 -14.39
N VAL A 822 23.42 -19.24 -14.85
CA VAL A 822 24.53 -18.86 -13.99
C VAL A 822 24.83 -17.40 -14.35
N PRO A 823 24.35 -16.43 -13.56
CA PRO A 823 24.49 -15.02 -13.91
C PRO A 823 25.94 -14.57 -13.85
N TYR A 824 26.31 -13.69 -14.78
CA TYR A 824 27.56 -12.94 -14.79
C TYR A 824 27.41 -11.50 -14.27
N GLN A 825 26.16 -11.08 -14.05
CA GLN A 825 25.74 -9.73 -13.71
C GLN A 825 24.43 -9.75 -12.89
N VAL A 826 24.20 -8.73 -12.06
CA VAL A 826 23.03 -8.62 -11.16
C VAL A 826 21.73 -8.19 -11.87
N SER A 827 21.84 -7.63 -13.06
CA SER A 827 20.75 -7.14 -13.92
C SER A 827 21.20 -7.17 -15.38
N VAL A 828 20.43 -7.78 -16.28
CA VAL A 828 20.74 -7.86 -17.73
C VAL A 828 19.47 -7.78 -18.56
N MET A 829 19.52 -7.11 -19.71
CA MET A 829 18.34 -6.90 -20.56
C MET A 829 17.67 -8.20 -21.01
N SER A 830 18.44 -9.25 -21.29
CA SER A 830 17.89 -10.56 -21.66
C SER A 830 17.05 -11.21 -20.55
N LEU A 831 17.34 -10.93 -19.28
CA LEU A 831 16.54 -11.42 -18.15
C LEU A 831 15.16 -10.74 -18.13
N PHE A 832 15.08 -9.43 -18.37
CA PHE A 832 13.79 -8.73 -18.53
C PHE A 832 12.98 -9.32 -19.69
N GLU A 833 13.60 -9.53 -20.86
CA GLU A 833 12.96 -10.11 -22.05
C GLU A 833 12.43 -11.52 -21.77
N GLN A 834 13.25 -12.41 -21.21
CA GLN A 834 12.88 -13.79 -20.87
C GLN A 834 11.77 -13.84 -19.83
N TYR A 835 11.82 -12.95 -18.84
CA TYR A 835 10.77 -12.84 -17.83
C TYR A 835 9.44 -12.32 -18.42
N ARG A 836 9.47 -11.38 -19.39
CA ARG A 836 8.27 -10.90 -20.12
C ARG A 836 7.71 -11.89 -21.14
N MET A 837 8.52 -12.84 -21.60
CA MET A 837 8.01 -14.02 -22.31
C MET A 837 7.30 -14.99 -21.38
N ASN A 838 7.40 -14.82 -20.04
CA ASN A 838 6.92 -15.74 -19.01
C ASN A 838 7.61 -17.12 -19.06
N ILE A 839 8.85 -17.18 -19.52
CA ILE A 839 9.62 -18.44 -19.57
C ILE A 839 10.08 -18.77 -18.14
N PRO A 840 9.83 -19.98 -17.61
CA PRO A 840 10.34 -20.39 -16.30
C PRO A 840 11.87 -20.29 -16.21
N LEU A 841 12.36 -19.49 -15.24
CA LEU A 841 13.78 -19.23 -15.03
C LEU A 841 14.26 -19.92 -13.75
N PHE A 842 15.40 -20.60 -13.86
CA PHE A 842 16.06 -21.31 -12.77
C PHE A 842 17.37 -20.61 -12.43
N TYR A 843 17.49 -20.14 -11.19
CA TYR A 843 18.67 -19.42 -10.69
C TYR A 843 19.26 -20.12 -9.46
N PRO A 844 20.58 -20.03 -9.22
CA PRO A 844 21.15 -20.47 -7.94
C PRO A 844 20.50 -19.71 -6.78
N SER A 845 20.43 -20.34 -5.60
CA SER A 845 20.04 -19.63 -4.38
C SER A 845 21.10 -18.59 -3.97
N LEU A 846 20.70 -17.66 -3.09
CA LEU A 846 21.58 -16.57 -2.64
C LEU A 846 22.90 -17.09 -2.07
N ASP A 847 22.85 -18.15 -1.27
CA ASP A 847 24.03 -18.77 -0.66
C ASP A 847 24.93 -19.45 -1.71
N LEU A 848 24.34 -20.18 -2.65
CA LEU A 848 25.10 -20.85 -3.72
C LEU A 848 25.78 -19.84 -4.63
N LEU A 849 25.07 -18.79 -5.06
CA LEU A 849 25.62 -17.74 -5.92
C LEU A 849 26.68 -16.91 -5.19
N ALA A 850 26.47 -16.59 -3.91
CA ALA A 850 27.46 -15.88 -3.11
C ALA A 850 28.73 -16.72 -2.89
N SER A 851 28.60 -18.05 -2.72
CA SER A 851 29.74 -18.96 -2.69
C SER A 851 30.51 -18.95 -4.01
N TRP A 852 29.84 -19.16 -5.14
CA TRP A 852 30.48 -19.12 -6.46
C TRP A 852 31.09 -17.76 -6.79
N GLN A 853 30.51 -16.66 -6.29
CA GLN A 853 31.11 -15.35 -6.44
C GLN A 853 32.42 -15.22 -5.64
N LEU A 854 32.43 -15.72 -4.40
CA LEU A 854 33.62 -15.69 -3.55
C LEU A 854 34.75 -16.62 -4.05
N THR A 855 34.41 -17.80 -4.58
CA THR A 855 35.41 -18.80 -5.02
C THR A 855 35.86 -18.60 -6.46
N ASP A 856 34.94 -18.32 -7.37
CA ASP A 856 35.19 -18.36 -8.82
C ASP A 856 35.00 -16.99 -9.50
N ASN A 857 34.48 -15.97 -8.79
CA ASN A 857 34.09 -14.67 -9.34
C ASN A 857 33.18 -14.83 -10.57
N VAL A 858 32.08 -15.61 -10.42
CA VAL A 858 31.14 -15.89 -11.52
C VAL A 858 30.39 -14.67 -12.01
N LEU A 859 30.08 -13.72 -11.12
CA LEU A 859 29.53 -12.41 -11.44
C LEU A 859 30.66 -11.43 -11.79
N ASN A 860 31.51 -11.80 -12.74
CA ASN A 860 32.73 -11.05 -13.10
C ASN A 860 32.45 -9.62 -13.60
N GLU A 861 31.21 -9.32 -13.98
CA GLU A 861 30.79 -7.96 -14.38
C GLU A 861 30.09 -7.19 -13.23
N ARG A 862 30.02 -7.71 -12.01
CA ARG A 862 29.32 -7.09 -10.86
C ARG A 862 29.94 -5.77 -10.38
N THR A 863 31.26 -5.67 -10.44
CA THR A 863 32.05 -4.52 -9.96
C THR A 863 32.98 -4.06 -11.07
N TRP A 864 33.22 -2.74 -11.21
CA TRP A 864 34.14 -2.25 -12.25
C TRP A 864 35.57 -2.76 -12.05
N SER A 865 36.01 -2.94 -10.82
CA SER A 865 37.27 -3.61 -10.50
C SER A 865 37.35 -5.02 -11.10
N SER A 866 36.29 -5.83 -11.01
CA SER A 866 36.26 -7.17 -11.62
C SER A 866 36.23 -7.11 -13.15
N VAL A 867 35.53 -6.14 -13.75
CA VAL A 867 35.57 -5.87 -15.20
C VAL A 867 37.00 -5.52 -15.66
N PHE A 868 37.76 -4.77 -14.85
CA PHE A 868 39.17 -4.47 -15.09
C PHE A 868 40.14 -5.56 -14.63
N GLY A 869 39.65 -6.77 -14.28
CA GLY A 869 40.48 -7.94 -13.98
C GLY A 869 40.99 -8.06 -12.54
N SER A 870 40.41 -7.33 -11.58
CA SER A 870 40.84 -7.31 -10.18
C SER A 870 39.69 -7.61 -9.22
N ILE A 871 39.93 -8.39 -8.15
CA ILE A 871 38.88 -8.71 -7.15
C ILE A 871 38.96 -7.68 -6.00
N PRO A 872 37.99 -6.75 -5.88
CA PRO A 872 38.04 -5.69 -4.87
C PRO A 872 37.66 -6.20 -3.46
N ASP A 873 38.26 -5.58 -2.43
CA ASP A 873 37.86 -5.75 -1.01
C ASP A 873 37.13 -4.52 -0.45
N LYS A 874 37.03 -3.44 -1.23
CA LYS A 874 36.31 -2.22 -0.91
C LYS A 874 36.12 -1.35 -2.15
N SER A 875 35.28 -0.34 -2.00
CA SER A 875 35.07 0.75 -2.94
C SER A 875 36.21 1.77 -2.93
N VAL A 876 36.32 2.52 -4.03
CA VAL A 876 37.28 3.63 -4.18
C VAL A 876 36.91 4.82 -3.27
N ILE A 877 35.62 5.00 -3.01
CA ILE A 877 35.06 5.99 -2.09
C ILE A 877 34.28 5.26 -0.97
N PRO A 878 34.16 5.82 0.24
CA PRO A 878 33.25 5.28 1.26
C PRO A 878 31.78 5.51 0.88
N GLY A 879 30.89 4.65 1.39
CA GLY A 879 29.46 4.95 1.43
C GLY A 879 29.11 6.02 2.46
N VAL A 880 27.88 6.54 2.38
CA VAL A 880 27.29 7.53 3.31
C VAL A 880 26.22 6.94 4.23
N LEU A 881 25.99 5.62 4.17
CA LEU A 881 25.05 4.92 5.05
C LEU A 881 25.81 4.08 6.09
N ASP A 882 25.47 4.29 7.36
CA ASP A 882 26.01 3.52 8.48
C ASP A 882 25.53 2.05 8.44
N ASN A 883 26.35 1.14 8.98
CA ASN A 883 26.05 -0.29 9.14
C ASN A 883 25.72 -1.07 7.85
N VAL A 884 25.91 -0.48 6.66
CA VAL A 884 25.77 -1.17 5.37
C VAL A 884 27.16 -1.62 4.88
N PRO A 885 27.37 -2.92 4.59
CA PRO A 885 28.66 -3.41 4.09
C PRO A 885 28.95 -2.84 2.70
N ASP A 886 30.23 -2.72 2.35
CA ASP A 886 30.66 -2.15 1.07
C ASP A 886 30.20 -3.01 -0.13
N PRO A 887 29.47 -2.43 -1.12
CA PRO A 887 28.99 -3.18 -2.29
C PRO A 887 30.13 -3.76 -3.13
N ASN A 888 31.29 -3.13 -3.17
CA ASN A 888 32.43 -3.58 -3.95
C ASN A 888 33.39 -4.46 -3.13
N ASN A 889 32.96 -5.06 -2.01
CA ASN A 889 33.76 -6.07 -1.33
C ASN A 889 33.43 -7.48 -1.86
N ASP A 890 34.14 -7.91 -2.91
CA ASP A 890 34.08 -9.27 -3.47
C ASP A 890 34.90 -10.31 -2.66
N LYS A 891 35.54 -9.92 -1.55
CA LYS A 891 36.30 -10.83 -0.66
C LYS A 891 35.54 -11.17 0.64
N ASN A 892 34.38 -10.58 0.87
CA ASN A 892 33.58 -10.79 2.09
C ASN A 892 32.21 -11.39 1.76
N LEU A 893 31.96 -12.60 2.25
CA LEU A 893 30.74 -13.35 1.95
C LEU A 893 29.46 -12.61 2.38
N GLU A 894 29.47 -11.94 3.54
CA GLU A 894 28.29 -11.22 4.06
C GLU A 894 28.02 -9.94 3.27
N ALA A 895 29.06 -9.23 2.80
CA ALA A 895 28.92 -8.13 1.87
C ALA A 895 28.31 -8.60 0.53
N ILE A 896 28.84 -9.70 -0.04
CA ILE A 896 28.30 -10.33 -1.25
C ILE A 896 26.81 -10.67 -1.04
N LYS A 897 26.46 -11.45 -0.01
CA LYS A 897 25.06 -11.83 0.27
C LYS A 897 24.15 -10.62 0.49
N TYR A 898 24.60 -9.63 1.27
CA TYR A 898 23.83 -8.43 1.56
C TYR A 898 23.41 -7.70 0.29
N TRP A 899 24.31 -7.62 -0.70
CA TRP A 899 24.08 -6.89 -1.93
C TRP A 899 23.42 -7.74 -3.01
N LEU A 900 23.82 -9.01 -3.16
CA LEU A 900 23.24 -9.89 -4.18
C LEU A 900 21.74 -10.06 -4.04
N LYS A 901 21.16 -9.99 -2.82
CA LYS A 901 19.70 -10.05 -2.62
C LYS A 901 18.91 -9.02 -3.45
N PHE A 902 19.52 -7.88 -3.84
CA PHE A 902 18.88 -6.84 -4.64
C PHE A 902 18.95 -7.09 -6.17
N SER A 903 19.60 -8.16 -6.61
CA SER A 903 19.62 -8.57 -8.03
C SER A 903 18.21 -8.87 -8.53
N ASP A 904 17.91 -8.57 -9.79
CA ASP A 904 16.55 -8.67 -10.37
C ASP A 904 15.90 -10.05 -10.13
N PHE A 905 16.68 -11.11 -10.34
CA PHE A 905 16.24 -12.50 -10.17
C PHE A 905 16.02 -12.94 -8.72
N TYR A 906 16.28 -12.09 -7.71
CA TYR A 906 15.81 -12.29 -6.32
C TYR A 906 14.70 -11.32 -5.92
N GLN A 907 14.45 -10.27 -6.71
CA GLN A 907 13.38 -9.29 -6.48
C GLN A 907 12.07 -9.68 -7.17
N TRP A 908 12.12 -10.50 -8.21
CA TRP A 908 10.95 -10.89 -8.99
C TRP A 908 10.35 -12.22 -8.51
N PRO A 909 9.01 -12.33 -8.42
CA PRO A 909 8.36 -13.56 -8.02
C PRO A 909 8.47 -14.63 -9.12
N HIS A 910 8.19 -15.88 -8.76
CA HIS A 910 8.15 -17.02 -9.69
C HIS A 910 9.49 -17.40 -10.36
N ILE A 911 10.62 -16.83 -9.92
CA ILE A 911 11.94 -17.41 -10.18
C ILE A 911 12.09 -18.70 -9.35
N VAL A 912 12.67 -19.74 -9.93
CA VAL A 912 12.87 -21.04 -9.28
C VAL A 912 14.32 -21.14 -8.80
N TYR A 913 14.52 -21.22 -7.49
CA TYR A 913 15.87 -21.33 -6.91
C TYR A 913 16.34 -22.78 -6.75
N PHE A 914 17.65 -23.00 -6.86
CA PHE A 914 18.30 -24.28 -6.59
C PHE A 914 19.56 -24.12 -5.73
N ASP A 915 19.77 -25.03 -4.79
CA ASP A 915 20.88 -25.00 -3.83
C ASP A 915 22.07 -25.89 -4.21
N SER A 916 21.91 -26.77 -5.20
CA SER A 916 22.96 -27.66 -5.70
C SER A 916 22.60 -28.22 -7.08
N TYR A 917 23.56 -28.88 -7.76
CA TYR A 917 23.31 -29.59 -9.03
C TYR A 917 22.22 -30.68 -8.91
N LYS A 918 22.17 -31.41 -7.79
CA LYS A 918 21.11 -32.41 -7.52
C LYS A 918 19.75 -31.74 -7.39
N ASN A 919 19.69 -30.69 -6.57
CA ASN A 919 18.45 -29.96 -6.36
C ASN A 919 17.96 -29.27 -7.64
N LEU A 920 18.85 -28.72 -8.47
CA LEU A 920 18.51 -28.22 -9.80
C LEU A 920 17.79 -29.30 -10.63
N ILE A 921 18.34 -30.51 -10.70
CA ILE A 921 17.72 -31.61 -11.48
C ILE A 921 16.36 -32.01 -10.89
N GLU A 922 16.21 -32.03 -9.57
CA GLU A 922 14.91 -32.24 -8.91
C GLU A 922 13.91 -31.14 -9.31
N LYS A 923 14.30 -29.86 -9.27
CA LYS A 923 13.45 -28.72 -9.68
C LYS A 923 13.07 -28.81 -11.15
N LEU A 924 14.00 -29.14 -12.05
CA LEU A 924 13.74 -29.30 -13.48
C LEU A 924 12.75 -30.45 -13.78
N LYS A 925 12.69 -31.49 -12.93
CA LYS A 925 11.71 -32.59 -13.04
C LYS A 925 10.35 -32.29 -12.40
N SER A 926 10.34 -31.58 -11.27
CA SER A 926 9.16 -31.49 -10.38
C SER A 926 8.41 -30.16 -10.40
N THR A 927 9.01 -29.10 -10.98
CA THR A 927 8.37 -27.78 -11.03
C THR A 927 7.19 -27.78 -12.00
N ASP A 928 6.02 -27.30 -11.55
CA ASP A 928 4.91 -26.95 -12.44
C ASP A 928 5.26 -25.69 -13.24
N LEU A 929 5.88 -25.91 -14.40
CA LEU A 929 6.34 -24.87 -15.32
C LEU A 929 5.20 -23.99 -15.84
N ARG A 930 3.99 -24.54 -15.99
CA ARG A 930 2.81 -23.77 -16.42
C ARG A 930 2.36 -22.82 -15.32
N LYS A 931 2.25 -23.31 -14.09
CA LYS A 931 1.93 -22.48 -12.92
C LYS A 931 2.96 -21.38 -12.66
N VAL A 932 4.25 -21.65 -12.89
CA VAL A 932 5.31 -20.63 -12.86
C VAL A 932 5.05 -19.56 -13.92
N SER A 933 4.87 -19.96 -15.19
CA SER A 933 4.59 -19.04 -16.30
C SER A 933 3.31 -18.22 -16.10
N ASP A 934 2.23 -18.83 -15.61
CA ASP A 934 0.97 -18.16 -15.28
C ASP A 934 1.13 -17.13 -14.16
N GLY A 935 1.97 -17.41 -13.17
CA GLY A 935 2.35 -16.46 -12.11
C GLY A 935 3.14 -15.27 -12.65
N MET A 936 4.17 -15.53 -13.46
CA MET A 936 4.95 -14.50 -14.14
C MET A 936 4.06 -13.60 -15.00
N ARG A 937 3.10 -14.16 -15.75
CA ARG A 937 2.15 -13.39 -16.57
C ARG A 937 1.33 -12.40 -15.74
N LYS A 938 0.73 -12.87 -14.64
CA LYS A 938 -0.05 -12.01 -13.72
C LYS A 938 0.81 -10.91 -13.09
N TYR A 939 2.06 -11.20 -12.74
CA TYR A 939 2.99 -10.18 -12.22
C TYR A 939 3.42 -9.18 -13.30
N ASN A 940 3.66 -9.62 -14.53
CA ASN A 940 4.01 -8.77 -15.67
C ASN A 940 2.91 -7.75 -16.02
N GLU A 941 1.64 -8.15 -15.94
CA GLU A 941 0.47 -7.26 -16.10
C GLU A 941 0.45 -6.16 -15.04
N LYS A 942 0.71 -6.51 -13.76
CA LYS A 942 0.84 -5.53 -12.67
C LYS A 942 2.01 -4.57 -12.92
N VAL A 943 3.21 -5.08 -13.18
CA VAL A 943 4.42 -4.25 -13.39
C VAL A 943 4.24 -3.30 -14.58
N LYS A 944 3.55 -3.71 -15.65
CA LYS A 944 3.21 -2.82 -16.77
C LYS A 944 2.41 -1.59 -16.31
N THR A 945 1.44 -1.81 -15.42
CA THR A 945 0.57 -0.77 -14.88
C THR A 945 1.36 0.16 -13.96
N ASP A 946 2.00 -0.40 -12.93
CA ASP A 946 2.81 0.36 -11.94
C ASP A 946 3.90 1.21 -12.61
N LEU A 947 4.52 0.69 -13.68
CA LEU A 947 5.56 1.40 -14.44
C LEU A 947 4.98 2.47 -15.38
N THR A 948 3.79 2.24 -15.93
CA THR A 948 3.07 3.23 -16.76
C THR A 948 2.77 4.47 -15.94
N ASP A 949 2.22 4.32 -14.74
CA ASP A 949 1.85 5.44 -13.87
C ASP A 949 3.07 6.27 -13.44
N ARG A 950 4.18 5.60 -13.10
CA ARG A 950 5.47 6.25 -12.79
C ARG A 950 5.96 7.10 -13.96
N TRP A 951 5.99 6.54 -15.17
CA TRP A 951 6.42 7.26 -16.36
C TRP A 951 5.46 8.38 -16.76
N GLN A 952 4.15 8.19 -16.65
CA GLN A 952 3.18 9.28 -16.87
C GLN A 952 3.42 10.46 -15.92
N SER A 953 3.67 10.19 -14.63
CA SER A 953 4.04 11.23 -13.65
C SER A 953 5.33 11.97 -14.04
N ILE A 954 6.37 11.24 -14.47
CA ILE A 954 7.63 11.82 -14.96
C ILE A 954 7.42 12.66 -16.23
N LEU A 955 6.55 12.22 -17.15
CA LEU A 955 6.23 12.96 -18.38
C LEU A 955 5.37 14.20 -18.12
N GLN A 956 4.41 14.14 -17.20
CA GLN A 956 3.65 15.32 -16.75
C GLN A 956 4.57 16.36 -16.10
N LYS A 957 5.48 15.91 -15.23
CA LYS A 957 6.54 16.73 -14.63
C LYS A 957 7.44 17.36 -15.71
N THR A 958 7.89 16.57 -16.69
CA THR A 958 8.71 17.05 -17.82
C THR A 958 7.97 18.11 -18.64
N ARG A 959 6.68 17.89 -18.97
CA ARG A 959 5.84 18.88 -19.67
C ARG A 959 5.78 20.19 -18.89
N LYS A 960 5.48 20.15 -17.59
CA LYS A 960 5.35 21.33 -16.72
C LYS A 960 6.60 22.23 -16.69
N PHE A 961 7.78 21.66 -16.83
CA PHE A 961 9.06 22.39 -16.83
C PHE A 961 9.64 22.60 -18.23
N SER A 962 8.92 22.22 -19.30
CA SER A 962 9.33 22.54 -20.66
C SER A 962 9.17 24.03 -20.94
N LYS A 963 10.12 24.61 -21.67
CA LYS A 963 9.99 25.96 -22.24
C LYS A 963 8.84 26.09 -23.26
N HIS A 964 8.30 24.97 -23.73
CA HIS A 964 7.21 24.85 -24.70
C HIS A 964 5.87 24.49 -24.02
N TYR A 965 5.70 24.78 -22.72
CA TYR A 965 4.50 24.45 -21.94
C TYR A 965 3.33 25.44 -22.16
N ASN A 966 3.63 26.69 -22.52
CA ASN A 966 2.64 27.76 -22.78
C ASN A 966 2.12 27.71 -24.23
#